data_AF-A0A506UQJ2-F1
#
_entry.id   AF-A0A506UQJ2-F1
#
_cell.length_a   1.000
_cell.length_b   1.000
_cell.length_c   1.000
_cell.angle_alpha   90.00
_cell.angle_beta   90.00
_cell.angle_gamma   90.00
#
_symmetry.space_group_name_H-M   'P 1'
#
loop_
_entity.id
_entity.type
_entity.pdbx_description
1 polymer ?
#
loop_
_entity_poly.entity_id
_entity_poly.type
_entity_poly.pdbx_seq_one_letter_code
_entity_poly.pdbx_strand_id
1 'polypeptide(L)'
;MAACLPDLSASPPLWEAFDGGWFRARYRPVLSPSEAQESDEALQAAWQREPTRSPNRYFDEVWYLRRYPNVRREVGKDRIFESGFQHYREVGYQRCAPHWLFSEADYWGRNPDLVPLQLAKEGWRNGYDHFLKLGDFQERSGHAFFSPQIFLQDCLKHGVTIDLEQGLFTQFLAWPSQEEAGGKAGAELSQRRTSWYFNPQWYLERYPEVAQLIAEGRYHSPLHHYLTNETPAAFDPDPDFSEKWYLETFPDVQEAIFQGAFRNGFAHFLQAGVREGRPPCPAVDLQAFIQQPSFPVRLARSGLADAFALWVREREEGDVPATRVEISPAAAQALAVRQAEVLMPTVARSPLVFRDWFPSHGARPALSVIVLSQGDYLSTVASLAALKEQDLRNVQVIVASAGNRAEKEVLAATTRGVTLVYPPVGGVHSPLGLIKAGTEQALSDNLVLLQAGYRFFPDALAPIFRALERGESGGGRVLGPDLQVLEAGASLWRDGHITPRNRETLPEEELTLPGTVDLFCQGVMFAPKARLSQALERAGQMWAGEYPFPLLSAALAESGQALSYVADGVVQAMVLPPENLPAEASEAIRAYFPLFLSRQPLQPAARDSSPPTGAHHPHVRKRRSMLILCEQLPQSLKGGSSRKLLRRLRLLQADGWAVEVAGLNPVTGQGLAKALDFPGNVRLYDGIGSVQDFLQSRKDVSLVWFCGTAAVERAAPALQALGLEARCVLETENLKGQGLQAMEDYLRRRVGLQDDRARLAVETRAELHNAWLCQAVVCSDREQTTLLQQLGYDAFQLEDVPPETEVSPAQPVGWEARDGLLFALPVHEAGDAGHDALNWFCLEVLPHLQKVLGREVPVYIGSYRNPTVALEDYGRFGAITGLQGTALPEELLKRCRVVIAPGRVVSAQVGELVEAASAGVPIVTTPQLAQRMGWEAERECKIGSQDEGADFARKILALYQDEREWQALSAGARRWARDRKASQTVTRQLETVLATVMEQKPSPRQALAVTPAPAERAFAPAPLRLGKKQPSAPAESQALAAELPGEQEGEIEEEVEIIPPRRLGVSLAEGWQNGRAAGKKKPS
;
A
#
# COMPACT_ATOMS: atom_id res chain seq x y z
N MET A 1 1.26 20.91 -28.16
CA MET A 1 1.70 20.92 -29.58
C MET A 1 2.00 19.49 -30.03
N ALA A 2 0.98 18.63 -30.17
CA ALA A 2 1.16 17.19 -30.40
C ALA A 2 0.54 16.67 -31.71
N ALA A 3 0.29 17.56 -32.68
CA ALA A 3 -0.28 17.20 -33.98
C ALA A 3 0.73 17.58 -35.07
N CYS A 4 1.22 16.58 -35.80
CA CYS A 4 2.26 16.60 -36.84
C CYS A 4 3.72 16.50 -36.35
N LEU A 5 4.08 15.39 -35.70
CA LEU A 5 5.46 14.90 -35.75
C LEU A 5 5.57 13.91 -36.93
N PRO A 6 6.66 13.93 -37.73
CA PRO A 6 6.94 12.90 -38.74
C PRO A 6 7.01 11.51 -38.08
N ASP A 7 6.90 10.44 -38.87
CA ASP A 7 7.00 9.06 -38.38
C ASP A 7 8.44 8.76 -37.90
N LEU A 8 8.75 9.17 -36.66
CA LEU A 8 10.10 9.15 -36.08
C LEU A 8 10.65 7.72 -35.92
N SER A 9 9.78 6.70 -35.84
CA SER A 9 10.19 5.30 -35.76
C SER A 9 10.78 4.78 -37.07
N ALA A 10 10.40 5.36 -38.23
CA ALA A 10 10.94 4.98 -39.54
C ALA A 10 12.35 5.55 -39.80
N SER A 11 12.79 6.56 -39.04
CA SER A 11 14.13 7.14 -39.13
C SER A 11 15.19 6.24 -38.46
N PRO A 12 16.45 6.21 -38.94
CA PRO A 12 17.51 5.44 -38.28
C PRO A 12 17.72 5.94 -36.84
N PRO A 13 18.12 5.07 -35.89
CA PRO A 13 18.38 5.47 -34.52
C PRO A 13 19.45 6.55 -34.40
N LEU A 14 19.25 7.51 -33.48
CA LEU A 14 20.20 8.61 -33.27
C LEU A 14 21.60 8.12 -32.83
N TRP A 15 21.65 7.02 -32.10
CA TRP A 15 22.92 6.40 -31.68
C TRP A 15 23.69 5.74 -32.83
N GLU A 16 23.08 5.54 -34.00
CA GLU A 16 23.74 4.96 -35.18
C GLU A 16 24.52 6.01 -36.01
N ALA A 17 24.17 7.29 -35.87
CA ALA A 17 24.76 8.39 -36.64
C ALA A 17 26.17 8.77 -36.15
N PHE A 18 27.05 9.19 -37.05
CA PHE A 18 28.34 9.78 -36.69
C PHE A 18 28.17 11.29 -36.41
N ASP A 19 28.66 11.77 -35.25
CA ASP A 19 28.56 13.18 -34.85
C ASP A 19 29.94 13.84 -34.98
N GLY A 20 30.22 14.43 -36.16
CA GLY A 20 31.53 15.02 -36.46
C GLY A 20 31.89 16.22 -35.59
N GLY A 21 30.90 17.04 -35.22
CA GLY A 21 31.08 18.18 -34.32
C GLY A 21 31.52 17.73 -32.92
N TRP A 22 30.78 16.78 -32.33
CA TRP A 22 31.13 16.20 -31.04
C TRP A 22 32.45 15.42 -31.08
N PHE A 23 32.71 14.67 -32.15
CA PHE A 23 33.92 13.87 -32.30
C PHE A 23 35.18 14.75 -32.31
N ARG A 24 35.16 15.86 -33.05
CA ARG A 24 36.26 16.85 -33.03
C ARG A 24 36.45 17.44 -31.64
N ALA A 25 35.35 17.79 -30.96
CA ALA A 25 35.40 18.40 -29.64
C ALA A 25 35.99 17.45 -28.58
N ARG A 26 35.53 16.19 -28.53
CA ARG A 26 36.02 15.17 -27.58
C ARG A 26 37.45 14.74 -27.84
N TYR A 27 37.81 14.48 -29.10
CA TYR A 27 39.11 13.91 -29.45
C TYR A 27 40.15 14.94 -29.85
N ARG A 28 39.88 16.24 -29.70
CA ARG A 28 40.83 17.33 -29.99
C ARG A 28 42.26 17.09 -29.49
N PRO A 29 42.51 16.58 -28.26
CA PRO A 29 43.89 16.39 -27.78
C PRO A 29 44.68 15.32 -28.54
N VAL A 30 43.98 14.44 -29.27
CA VAL A 30 44.56 13.26 -29.95
C VAL A 30 44.34 13.26 -31.47
N LEU A 31 43.63 14.27 -32.01
CA LEU A 31 43.49 14.47 -33.45
C LEU A 31 44.69 15.23 -34.01
N SER A 32 45.19 14.79 -35.15
CA SER A 32 46.20 15.55 -35.90
C SER A 32 45.64 16.88 -36.41
N PRO A 33 46.49 17.90 -36.68
CA PRO A 33 46.03 19.18 -37.24
C PRO A 33 45.27 19.04 -38.56
N SER A 34 45.54 18.02 -39.35
CA SER A 34 44.81 17.72 -40.59
C SER A 34 43.43 17.13 -40.32
N GLU A 35 43.33 16.11 -39.44
CA GLU A 35 42.04 15.50 -39.09
C GLU A 35 41.10 16.50 -38.41
N ALA A 36 41.64 17.44 -37.63
CA ALA A 36 40.83 18.47 -36.96
C ALA A 36 40.15 19.44 -37.95
N GLN A 37 40.64 19.55 -39.19
CA GLN A 37 40.11 20.45 -40.23
C GLN A 37 39.38 19.71 -41.38
N GLU A 38 39.34 18.37 -41.34
CA GLU A 38 38.63 17.57 -42.33
C GLU A 38 37.12 17.77 -42.25
N SER A 39 36.40 17.59 -43.38
CA SER A 39 34.93 17.52 -43.44
C SER A 39 34.37 16.36 -42.62
N ASP A 40 33.11 16.45 -42.17
CA ASP A 40 32.46 15.39 -41.38
C ASP A 40 32.49 14.03 -42.10
N GLU A 41 32.30 14.01 -43.43
CA GLU A 41 32.33 12.79 -44.24
C GLU A 41 33.72 12.14 -44.28
N ALA A 42 34.78 12.96 -44.35
CA ALA A 42 36.16 12.50 -44.35
C ALA A 42 36.55 11.92 -42.99
N LEU A 43 36.16 12.60 -41.90
CA LEU A 43 36.34 12.10 -40.53
C LEU A 43 35.58 10.79 -40.27
N GLN A 44 34.34 10.69 -40.76
CA GLN A 44 33.57 9.45 -40.67
C GLN A 44 34.26 8.31 -41.45
N ALA A 45 34.73 8.57 -42.67
CA ALA A 45 35.45 7.58 -43.47
C ALA A 45 36.79 7.16 -42.83
N ALA A 46 37.49 8.08 -42.17
CA ALA A 46 38.70 7.79 -41.40
C ALA A 46 38.38 6.91 -40.18
N TRP A 47 37.36 7.26 -39.40
CA TRP A 47 36.89 6.48 -38.26
C TRP A 47 36.43 5.08 -38.67
N GLN A 48 35.73 4.92 -39.80
CA GLN A 48 35.32 3.61 -40.31
C GLN A 48 36.49 2.68 -40.65
N ARG A 49 37.69 3.21 -40.95
CA ARG A 49 38.89 2.40 -41.16
C ARG A 49 39.53 1.94 -39.86
N GLU A 50 39.30 2.66 -38.76
CA GLU A 50 39.83 2.33 -37.43
C GLU A 50 38.82 2.71 -36.33
N PRO A 51 37.74 1.91 -36.13
CA PRO A 51 36.59 2.29 -35.30
C PRO A 51 36.85 2.06 -33.80
N THR A 52 37.99 2.53 -33.29
CA THR A 52 38.42 2.31 -31.89
C THR A 52 37.91 3.36 -30.90
N ARG A 53 37.21 4.39 -31.41
CA ARG A 53 36.69 5.53 -30.66
C ARG A 53 35.18 5.60 -30.77
N SER A 54 34.52 6.23 -29.80
CA SER A 54 33.08 6.48 -29.87
C SER A 54 32.75 7.38 -31.08
N PRO A 55 31.76 7.01 -31.92
CA PRO A 55 31.38 7.81 -33.08
C PRO A 55 30.49 9.02 -32.74
N ASN A 56 29.84 9.00 -31.58
CA ASN A 56 28.91 10.03 -31.13
C ASN A 56 28.78 10.00 -29.59
N ARG A 57 27.99 10.95 -29.06
CA ARG A 57 27.73 11.11 -27.62
C ARG A 57 26.85 10.04 -26.99
N TYR A 58 26.13 9.24 -27.78
CA TYR A 58 25.15 8.26 -27.32
C TYR A 58 25.73 6.85 -27.14
N PHE A 59 27.00 6.64 -27.50
CA PHE A 59 27.68 5.36 -27.32
C PHE A 59 29.08 5.56 -26.72
N ASP A 60 29.40 4.85 -25.65
CA ASP A 60 30.74 4.90 -25.03
C ASP A 60 31.50 3.58 -25.24
N GLU A 61 32.43 3.57 -26.20
CA GLU A 61 33.21 2.39 -26.60
C GLU A 61 34.04 1.81 -25.43
N VAL A 62 34.70 2.69 -24.67
CA VAL A 62 35.60 2.28 -23.58
C VAL A 62 34.79 1.67 -22.45
N TRP A 63 33.69 2.31 -22.06
CA TRP A 63 32.80 1.79 -21.03
C TRP A 63 32.11 0.51 -21.48
N TYR A 64 31.63 0.44 -22.72
CA TYR A 64 30.89 -0.72 -23.24
C TYR A 64 31.74 -2.00 -23.20
N LEU A 65 32.98 -1.93 -23.69
CA LEU A 65 33.91 -3.07 -23.65
C LEU A 65 34.34 -3.44 -22.22
N ARG A 66 34.36 -2.47 -21.29
CA ARG A 66 34.63 -2.73 -19.87
C ARG A 66 33.45 -3.41 -19.19
N ARG A 67 32.22 -2.97 -19.49
CA ARG A 67 30.97 -3.49 -18.93
C ARG A 67 30.67 -4.90 -19.44
N TYR A 68 31.04 -5.21 -20.68
CA TYR A 68 30.81 -6.51 -21.31
C TYR A 68 32.12 -7.22 -21.67
N PRO A 69 32.79 -7.90 -20.71
CA PRO A 69 34.06 -8.58 -20.94
C PRO A 69 34.02 -9.66 -22.03
N ASN A 70 32.87 -10.30 -22.24
CA ASN A 70 32.69 -11.29 -23.31
C ASN A 70 32.80 -10.62 -24.69
N VAL A 71 32.13 -9.49 -24.88
CA VAL A 71 32.22 -8.69 -26.12
C VAL A 71 33.66 -8.20 -26.34
N ARG A 72 34.34 -7.76 -25.28
CA ARG A 72 35.75 -7.35 -25.37
C ARG A 72 36.70 -8.44 -25.87
N ARG A 73 36.37 -9.72 -25.65
CA ARG A 73 37.16 -10.85 -26.18
C ARG A 73 36.91 -11.09 -27.67
N GLU A 74 35.75 -10.65 -28.18
CA GLU A 74 35.30 -10.82 -29.56
C GLU A 74 35.62 -9.60 -30.44
N VAL A 75 36.01 -8.48 -29.83
CA VAL A 75 36.39 -7.23 -30.52
C VAL A 75 37.90 -7.14 -30.74
N GLY A 76 38.32 -6.80 -31.96
CA GLY A 76 39.71 -6.52 -32.34
C GLY A 76 40.03 -6.83 -33.80
N LYS A 77 41.22 -6.43 -34.24
CA LYS A 77 41.72 -6.74 -35.59
C LYS A 77 41.74 -8.26 -35.81
N ASP A 78 41.07 -8.73 -36.86
CA ASP A 78 40.87 -10.15 -37.20
C ASP A 78 39.98 -10.96 -36.23
N ARG A 79 39.06 -10.30 -35.50
CA ARG A 79 38.03 -10.96 -34.67
C ARG A 79 36.62 -10.80 -35.26
N ILE A 80 35.59 -11.26 -34.54
CA ILE A 80 34.19 -11.27 -35.01
C ILE A 80 33.70 -9.83 -35.25
N PHE A 81 34.07 -8.91 -34.36
CA PHE A 81 33.71 -7.49 -34.46
C PHE A 81 34.97 -6.63 -34.47
N GLU A 82 34.97 -5.56 -35.26
CA GLU A 82 36.07 -4.59 -35.32
C GLU A 82 36.04 -3.61 -34.13
N SER A 83 34.84 -3.33 -33.61
CA SER A 83 34.61 -2.45 -32.46
C SER A 83 33.41 -2.89 -31.61
N GLY A 84 33.34 -2.38 -30.38
CA GLY A 84 32.18 -2.51 -29.51
C GLY A 84 30.94 -1.86 -30.11
N PHE A 85 31.10 -0.73 -30.79
CA PHE A 85 30.02 -0.07 -31.53
C PHE A 85 29.42 -0.97 -32.63
N GLN A 86 30.27 -1.66 -33.40
CA GLN A 86 29.80 -2.59 -34.41
C GLN A 86 28.98 -3.72 -33.77
N HIS A 87 29.51 -4.34 -32.71
CA HIS A 87 28.78 -5.37 -31.97
C HIS A 87 27.42 -4.85 -31.47
N TYR A 88 27.37 -3.64 -30.91
CA TYR A 88 26.12 -3.05 -30.43
C TYR A 88 25.09 -2.89 -31.56
N ARG A 89 25.50 -2.29 -32.68
CA ARG A 89 24.63 -2.04 -33.83
C ARG A 89 24.05 -3.33 -34.42
N GLU A 90 24.86 -4.39 -34.49
CA GLU A 90 24.47 -5.65 -35.13
C GLU A 90 23.69 -6.59 -34.20
N VAL A 91 24.06 -6.67 -32.91
CA VAL A 91 23.49 -7.64 -31.97
C VAL A 91 23.21 -7.04 -30.59
N GLY A 92 24.13 -6.23 -30.07
CA GLY A 92 24.11 -5.77 -28.69
C GLY A 92 22.93 -4.85 -28.34
N TYR A 93 22.32 -4.16 -29.32
CA TYR A 93 21.17 -3.27 -29.09
C TYR A 93 19.96 -3.97 -28.45
N GLN A 94 19.88 -5.29 -28.54
CA GLN A 94 18.77 -6.06 -27.99
C GLN A 94 18.86 -6.32 -26.48
N ARG A 95 20.08 -6.29 -25.90
CA ARG A 95 20.32 -6.79 -24.53
C ARG A 95 21.37 -6.02 -23.74
N CYS A 96 22.19 -5.21 -24.42
CA CYS A 96 23.25 -4.44 -23.80
C CYS A 96 22.83 -2.97 -23.70
N ALA A 97 23.23 -2.30 -22.63
CA ALA A 97 23.18 -0.84 -22.57
C ALA A 97 24.35 -0.28 -23.40
N PRO A 98 24.14 0.70 -24.29
CA PRO A 98 25.20 1.32 -25.09
C PRO A 98 25.99 2.40 -24.34
N HIS A 99 25.43 2.92 -23.25
CA HIS A 99 25.93 4.10 -22.57
C HIS A 99 25.79 3.99 -21.06
N TRP A 100 26.73 4.57 -20.31
CA TRP A 100 26.82 4.48 -18.85
C TRP A 100 25.69 5.21 -18.10
N LEU A 101 25.00 6.12 -18.77
CA LEU A 101 23.88 6.91 -18.23
C LEU A 101 22.51 6.47 -18.76
N PHE A 102 22.40 5.23 -19.23
CA PHE A 102 21.12 4.67 -19.66
C PHE A 102 21.01 3.20 -19.28
N SER A 103 19.84 2.80 -18.82
CA SER A 103 19.50 1.41 -18.55
C SER A 103 18.10 1.14 -19.06
N GLU A 104 17.94 0.16 -19.94
CA GLU A 104 16.61 -0.21 -20.44
C GLU A 104 15.70 -0.67 -19.29
N ALA A 105 16.24 -1.44 -18.34
CA ALA A 105 15.47 -1.86 -17.17
C ALA A 105 14.98 -0.65 -16.35
N ASP A 106 15.82 0.37 -16.18
CA ASP A 106 15.43 1.61 -15.50
C ASP A 106 14.38 2.40 -16.27
N TYR A 107 14.54 2.47 -17.60
CA TYR A 107 13.64 3.18 -18.48
C TYR A 107 12.25 2.54 -18.49
N TRP A 108 12.17 1.21 -18.58
CA TRP A 108 10.91 0.48 -18.50
C TRP A 108 10.26 0.59 -17.11
N GLY A 109 11.03 0.45 -16.04
CA GLY A 109 10.51 0.56 -14.68
C GLY A 109 9.92 1.95 -14.38
N ARG A 110 10.49 3.01 -14.95
CA ARG A 110 10.02 4.40 -14.75
C ARG A 110 8.92 4.85 -15.70
N ASN A 111 8.71 4.11 -16.79
CA ASN A 111 7.75 4.45 -17.84
C ASN A 111 6.81 3.26 -18.09
N PRO A 112 5.95 2.91 -17.13
CA PRO A 112 5.06 1.75 -17.24
C PRO A 112 3.98 1.91 -18.32
N ASP A 113 3.81 3.11 -18.86
CA ASP A 113 2.99 3.41 -20.01
C ASP A 113 3.61 2.94 -21.34
N LEU A 114 4.92 2.66 -21.35
CA LEU A 114 5.63 2.13 -22.51
C LEU A 114 5.66 0.60 -22.48
N VAL A 115 5.13 -0.02 -23.53
CA VAL A 115 5.15 -1.48 -23.69
C VAL A 115 6.21 -1.86 -24.73
N PRO A 116 7.30 -2.57 -24.37
CA PRO A 116 8.41 -2.86 -25.29
C PRO A 116 7.98 -3.55 -26.59
N LEU A 117 7.01 -4.47 -26.50
CA LEU A 117 6.49 -5.17 -27.67
C LEU A 117 5.71 -4.26 -28.62
N GLN A 118 4.97 -3.29 -28.08
CA GLN A 118 4.23 -2.31 -28.87
C GLN A 118 5.20 -1.37 -29.60
N LEU A 119 6.23 -0.89 -28.90
CA LEU A 119 7.26 -0.06 -29.53
C LEU A 119 7.97 -0.81 -30.67
N ALA A 120 8.26 -2.10 -30.50
CA ALA A 120 8.83 -2.90 -31.58
C ALA A 120 7.89 -3.01 -32.80
N LYS A 121 6.57 -3.18 -32.58
CA LYS A 121 5.56 -3.18 -33.67
C LYS A 121 5.45 -1.82 -34.37
N GLU A 122 5.64 -0.73 -33.63
CA GLU A 122 5.66 0.64 -34.13
C GLU A 122 6.97 1.00 -34.85
N GLY A 123 7.94 0.08 -34.93
CA GLY A 123 9.20 0.24 -35.68
C GLY A 123 10.39 0.73 -34.85
N TRP A 124 10.24 0.90 -33.53
CA TRP A 124 11.35 1.27 -32.66
C TRP A 124 12.34 0.12 -32.48
N ARG A 125 13.65 0.40 -32.54
CA ARG A 125 14.66 -0.68 -32.40
C ARG A 125 14.76 -1.23 -30.99
N ASN A 126 14.68 -0.36 -29.98
CA ASN A 126 14.75 -0.71 -28.56
C ASN A 126 14.31 0.50 -27.70
N GLY A 127 14.42 0.38 -26.37
CA GLY A 127 14.05 1.47 -25.46
C GLY A 127 14.95 2.69 -25.57
N TYR A 128 16.22 2.47 -25.92
CA TYR A 128 17.16 3.57 -26.08
C TYR A 128 16.87 4.42 -27.32
N ASP A 129 16.49 3.80 -28.44
CA ASP A 129 16.06 4.50 -29.66
C ASP A 129 14.82 5.36 -29.40
N HIS A 130 13.82 4.81 -28.71
CA HIS A 130 12.65 5.56 -28.26
C HIS A 130 13.01 6.71 -27.31
N PHE A 131 13.87 6.44 -26.33
CA PHE A 131 14.31 7.46 -25.38
C PHE A 131 14.99 8.64 -26.07
N LEU A 132 15.97 8.42 -26.94
CA LEU A 132 16.73 9.51 -27.57
C LEU A 132 15.87 10.38 -28.49
N LYS A 133 14.95 9.77 -29.26
CA LYS A 133 14.14 10.52 -30.24
C LYS A 133 12.91 11.20 -29.64
N LEU A 134 12.33 10.63 -28.59
CA LEU A 134 11.07 11.11 -28.03
C LEU A 134 11.11 11.23 -26.50
N GLY A 135 11.64 10.23 -25.80
CA GLY A 135 11.63 10.21 -24.34
C GLY A 135 12.39 11.38 -23.68
N ASP A 136 13.52 11.79 -24.23
CA ASP A 136 14.33 12.91 -23.74
C ASP A 136 13.54 14.22 -23.81
N PHE A 137 12.85 14.48 -24.93
CA PHE A 137 11.96 15.63 -25.12
C PHE A 137 10.70 15.59 -24.24
N GLN A 138 10.27 14.40 -23.84
CA GLN A 138 9.16 14.20 -22.91
C GLN A 138 9.61 14.25 -21.44
N GLU A 139 10.84 14.68 -21.15
CA GLU A 139 11.42 14.75 -19.81
C GLU A 139 11.41 13.40 -19.07
N ARG A 140 11.42 12.28 -19.81
CA ARG A 140 11.50 10.94 -19.22
C ARG A 140 12.92 10.67 -18.72
N SER A 141 13.05 9.91 -17.65
CA SER A 141 14.34 9.48 -17.11
C SER A 141 14.70 8.07 -17.61
N GLY A 142 15.91 7.94 -18.19
CA GLY A 142 16.47 6.65 -18.63
C GLY A 142 17.42 5.98 -17.64
N HIS A 143 17.70 6.62 -16.49
CA HIS A 143 18.65 6.11 -15.50
C HIS A 143 18.43 6.77 -14.14
N ALA A 144 18.64 6.04 -13.04
CA ALA A 144 18.46 6.55 -11.68
C ALA A 144 19.25 7.84 -11.38
N PHE A 145 20.45 7.98 -11.97
CA PHE A 145 21.33 9.13 -11.78
C PHE A 145 21.03 10.32 -12.70
N PHE A 146 20.00 10.25 -13.56
CA PHE A 146 19.63 11.36 -14.45
C PHE A 146 18.12 11.61 -14.44
N SER A 147 17.70 12.62 -13.69
CA SER A 147 16.36 13.19 -13.68
C SER A 147 16.37 14.51 -14.46
N PRO A 148 15.66 14.60 -15.60
CA PRO A 148 15.56 15.84 -16.38
C PRO A 148 15.04 17.02 -15.55
N GLN A 149 14.09 16.77 -14.64
CA GLN A 149 13.51 17.80 -13.77
C GLN A 149 14.53 18.37 -12.77
N ILE A 150 15.32 17.50 -12.13
CA ILE A 150 16.36 17.93 -11.18
C ILE A 150 17.44 18.71 -11.93
N PHE A 151 17.86 18.21 -13.09
CA PHE A 151 18.86 18.86 -13.93
C PHE A 151 18.40 20.26 -14.39
N LEU A 152 17.17 20.37 -14.88
CA LEU A 152 16.57 21.64 -15.28
C LEU A 152 16.50 22.63 -14.11
N GLN A 153 16.05 22.18 -12.93
CA GLN A 153 15.97 23.02 -11.74
C GLN A 153 17.35 23.53 -11.30
N ASP A 154 18.37 22.68 -11.30
CA ASP A 154 19.73 23.06 -10.94
C ASP A 154 20.32 24.06 -11.94
N CYS A 155 20.10 23.85 -13.24
CA CYS A 155 20.49 24.81 -14.28
C CYS A 155 19.84 26.18 -14.06
N LEU A 156 18.52 26.21 -13.82
CA LEU A 156 17.78 27.46 -13.56
C LEU A 156 18.28 28.16 -12.30
N LYS A 157 18.54 27.41 -11.22
CA LYS A 157 19.09 27.93 -9.96
C LYS A 157 20.45 28.60 -10.15
N HIS A 158 21.27 28.06 -11.04
CA HIS A 158 22.62 28.55 -11.32
C HIS A 158 22.69 29.48 -12.54
N GLY A 159 21.57 29.84 -13.16
CA GLY A 159 21.51 30.74 -14.32
C GLY A 159 22.12 30.17 -15.60
N VAL A 160 22.22 28.84 -15.71
CA VAL A 160 22.74 28.15 -16.90
C VAL A 160 21.63 28.11 -17.97
N THR A 161 21.96 28.54 -19.19
CA THR A 161 21.00 28.58 -20.30
C THR A 161 20.78 27.18 -20.87
N ILE A 162 19.52 26.80 -21.08
CA ILE A 162 19.09 25.54 -21.70
C ILE A 162 18.32 25.86 -22.98
N ASP A 163 18.58 25.09 -24.04
CA ASP A 163 17.81 25.11 -25.27
C ASP A 163 16.63 24.14 -25.15
N LEU A 164 15.40 24.67 -25.15
CA LEU A 164 14.18 23.85 -25.04
C LEU A 164 13.83 23.14 -26.36
N GLU A 165 14.50 23.48 -27.47
CA GLU A 165 14.36 22.77 -28.75
C GLU A 165 15.23 21.50 -28.81
N GLN A 166 16.04 21.24 -27.79
CA GLN A 166 16.86 20.04 -27.64
C GLN A 166 16.50 19.28 -26.36
N GLY A 167 16.65 17.95 -26.38
CA GLY A 167 16.48 17.13 -25.19
C GLY A 167 17.53 17.44 -24.10
N LEU A 168 17.13 17.32 -22.83
CA LEU A 168 17.98 17.67 -21.69
C LEU A 168 19.14 16.70 -21.50
N PHE A 169 18.91 15.41 -21.74
CA PHE A 169 19.97 14.39 -21.74
C PHE A 169 20.97 14.66 -22.85
N THR A 170 20.49 15.01 -24.04
CA THR A 170 21.33 15.36 -25.19
C THR A 170 22.24 16.56 -24.91
N GLN A 171 21.71 17.59 -24.24
CA GLN A 171 22.46 18.77 -23.82
C GLN A 171 23.48 18.46 -22.71
N PHE A 172 23.14 17.61 -21.74
CA PHE A 172 24.08 17.20 -20.69
C PHE A 172 25.29 16.43 -21.24
N LEU A 173 25.09 15.63 -22.29
CA LEU A 173 26.15 14.87 -22.96
C LEU A 173 26.93 15.68 -24.01
N ALA A 174 26.55 16.94 -24.26
CA ALA A 174 27.26 17.80 -25.19
C ALA A 174 28.69 18.09 -24.69
N TRP A 175 29.67 18.00 -25.58
CA TRP A 175 31.06 18.36 -25.27
C TRP A 175 31.26 19.87 -25.53
N PRO A 176 31.90 20.64 -24.64
CA PRO A 176 32.06 22.07 -24.82
C PRO A 176 32.88 22.40 -26.09
N SER A 177 32.30 23.18 -27.00
CA SER A 177 32.98 23.71 -28.18
C SER A 177 33.72 25.02 -27.82
N GLN A 178 34.84 25.33 -28.50
CA GLN A 178 35.57 26.60 -28.27
C GLN A 178 34.96 27.80 -29.01
N GLU A 179 34.10 27.57 -30.00
CA GLU A 179 33.55 28.63 -30.88
C GLU A 179 32.32 29.33 -30.28
N GLU A 180 31.60 28.68 -29.37
CA GLU A 180 30.48 29.26 -28.62
C GLU A 180 31.02 30.10 -27.45
N ALA A 181 31.10 31.41 -27.66
CA ALA A 181 31.27 32.48 -26.67
C ALA A 181 31.87 32.03 -25.31
N GLY A 182 33.12 31.55 -25.33
CA GLY A 182 33.94 31.34 -24.14
C GLY A 182 33.96 29.93 -23.53
N GLY A 183 33.47 28.88 -24.20
CA GLY A 183 33.69 27.47 -23.79
C GLY A 183 33.15 27.06 -22.41
N LYS A 184 32.45 27.96 -21.72
CA LYS A 184 31.93 27.78 -20.35
C LYS A 184 30.59 27.03 -20.30
N ALA A 185 29.71 27.24 -21.29
CA ALA A 185 28.33 26.73 -21.25
C ALA A 185 28.24 25.19 -21.19
N GLY A 186 28.95 24.44 -22.05
CA GLY A 186 28.94 22.97 -22.02
C GLY A 186 29.64 22.36 -20.78
N ALA A 187 30.70 23.01 -20.30
CA ALA A 187 31.38 22.62 -19.07
C ALA A 187 30.49 22.86 -17.84
N GLU A 188 29.68 23.93 -17.84
CA GLU A 188 28.73 24.22 -16.78
C GLU A 188 27.58 23.23 -16.75
N LEU A 189 27.03 22.81 -17.89
CA LEU A 189 25.94 21.82 -17.98
C LEU A 189 26.37 20.44 -17.44
N SER A 190 27.51 19.93 -17.89
CA SER A 190 28.02 18.61 -17.51
C SER A 190 28.38 18.47 -16.02
N GLN A 191 28.49 19.58 -15.29
CA GLN A 191 28.80 19.61 -13.85
C GLN A 191 27.56 19.84 -12.96
N ARG A 192 26.37 20.04 -13.54
CA ARG A 192 25.14 20.25 -12.77
C ARG A 192 24.65 18.98 -12.10
N ARG A 193 23.87 19.16 -11.04
CA ARG A 193 23.20 18.05 -10.35
C ARG A 193 22.14 17.45 -11.27
N THR A 194 22.17 16.13 -11.42
CA THR A 194 21.22 15.38 -12.23
C THR A 194 20.36 14.42 -11.40
N SER A 195 20.69 14.17 -10.13
CA SER A 195 19.89 13.35 -9.21
C SER A 195 20.19 13.68 -7.76
N TRP A 196 19.39 13.15 -6.84
CA TRP A 196 19.67 13.20 -5.41
C TRP A 196 20.66 12.12 -4.94
N TYR A 197 21.03 11.17 -5.80
CA TYR A 197 21.98 10.09 -5.50
C TYR A 197 23.45 10.46 -5.74
N PHE A 198 23.71 11.66 -6.25
CA PHE A 198 25.06 12.13 -6.54
C PHE A 198 25.13 13.64 -6.43
N ASN A 199 26.05 14.15 -5.61
CA ASN A 199 26.29 15.58 -5.46
C ASN A 199 27.58 15.97 -6.22
N PRO A 200 27.49 16.53 -7.45
CA PRO A 200 28.67 16.82 -8.26
C PRO A 200 29.59 17.89 -7.66
N GLN A 201 29.02 18.91 -7.01
CA GLN A 201 29.81 19.97 -6.40
C GLN A 201 30.62 19.43 -5.23
N TRP A 202 29.96 18.73 -4.30
CA TRP A 202 30.63 18.10 -3.16
C TRP A 202 31.67 17.08 -3.64
N TYR A 203 31.37 16.30 -4.67
CA TYR A 203 32.28 15.31 -5.22
C TYR A 203 33.59 15.93 -5.72
N LEU A 204 33.52 17.06 -6.43
CA LEU A 204 34.71 17.77 -6.91
C LEU A 204 35.48 18.48 -5.78
N GLU A 205 34.77 18.98 -4.76
CA GLU A 205 35.39 19.54 -3.55
C GLU A 205 36.12 18.45 -2.73
N ARG A 206 35.55 17.24 -2.67
CA ARG A 206 36.08 16.10 -1.94
C ARG A 206 37.26 15.43 -2.66
N TYR A 207 37.21 15.37 -3.99
CA TYR A 207 38.21 14.71 -4.84
C TYR A 207 38.78 15.66 -5.92
N PRO A 208 39.66 16.61 -5.55
CA PRO A 208 40.21 17.60 -6.48
C PRO A 208 40.95 16.99 -7.69
N GLU A 209 41.53 15.80 -7.53
CA GLU A 209 42.16 15.05 -8.62
C GLU A 209 41.18 14.71 -9.75
N VAL A 210 39.89 14.54 -9.44
CA VAL A 210 38.86 14.31 -10.46
C VAL A 210 38.65 15.54 -11.33
N ALA A 211 38.68 16.74 -10.73
CA ALA A 211 38.59 17.99 -11.48
C ALA A 211 39.73 18.11 -12.50
N GLN A 212 40.95 17.68 -12.13
CA GLN A 212 42.09 17.64 -13.03
C GLN A 212 41.87 16.64 -14.19
N LEU A 213 41.39 15.43 -13.89
CA LEU A 213 41.12 14.42 -14.93
C LEU A 213 40.03 14.86 -15.93
N ILE A 214 39.05 15.65 -15.48
CA ILE A 214 38.03 16.26 -16.35
C ILE A 214 38.66 17.37 -17.20
N ALA A 215 39.49 18.23 -16.60
CA ALA A 215 40.20 19.29 -17.33
C ALA A 215 41.16 18.74 -18.41
N GLU A 216 41.75 17.57 -18.15
CA GLU A 216 42.57 16.82 -19.11
C GLU A 216 41.74 16.08 -20.19
N GLY A 217 40.41 16.12 -20.11
CA GLY A 217 39.50 15.48 -21.05
C GLY A 217 39.41 13.96 -20.92
N ARG A 218 39.90 13.36 -19.81
CA ARG A 218 39.84 11.91 -19.57
C ARG A 218 38.44 11.46 -19.16
N TYR A 219 37.70 12.33 -18.47
CA TYR A 219 36.28 12.15 -18.14
C TYR A 219 35.48 13.36 -18.60
N HIS A 220 34.17 13.13 -18.83
CA HIS A 220 33.25 14.16 -19.35
C HIS A 220 32.71 15.04 -18.23
N SER A 221 32.36 14.41 -17.10
CA SER A 221 31.73 15.04 -15.95
C SER A 221 32.14 14.33 -14.65
N PRO A 222 31.92 14.95 -13.48
CA PRO A 222 32.06 14.26 -12.19
C PRO A 222 31.20 12.99 -12.12
N LEU A 223 29.98 13.04 -12.68
CA LEU A 223 29.10 11.87 -12.74
C LEU A 223 29.66 10.78 -13.66
N HIS A 224 30.23 11.15 -14.82
CA HIS A 224 30.90 10.20 -15.70
C HIS A 224 32.06 9.50 -14.97
N HIS A 225 32.88 10.26 -14.23
CA HIS A 225 33.94 9.68 -13.39
C HIS A 225 33.37 8.69 -12.37
N TYR A 226 32.37 9.10 -11.57
CA TYR A 226 31.78 8.25 -10.55
C TYR A 226 31.23 6.92 -11.11
N LEU A 227 30.51 6.98 -12.23
CA LEU A 227 29.90 5.78 -12.82
C LEU A 227 30.87 4.87 -13.59
N THR A 228 32.04 5.37 -14.00
CA THR A 228 32.92 4.62 -14.94
C THR A 228 34.36 4.37 -14.47
N ASN A 229 34.79 4.97 -13.34
CA ASN A 229 36.14 4.78 -12.80
C ASN A 229 36.49 3.30 -12.49
N GLU A 230 37.78 3.03 -12.26
CA GLU A 230 38.28 1.66 -12.07
C GLU A 230 38.22 1.18 -10.61
N THR A 231 38.12 2.09 -9.65
CA THR A 231 38.14 1.80 -8.20
C THR A 231 36.89 2.39 -7.51
N PRO A 232 35.68 1.90 -7.84
CA PRO A 232 34.43 2.56 -7.45
C PRO A 232 34.13 2.55 -5.94
N ALA A 233 34.71 1.61 -5.19
CA ALA A 233 34.60 1.56 -3.72
C ALA A 233 35.50 2.59 -3.00
N ALA A 234 36.35 3.33 -3.73
CA ALA A 234 37.20 4.38 -3.18
C ALA A 234 36.53 5.77 -3.17
N PHE A 235 35.35 5.90 -3.79
CA PHE A 235 34.68 7.17 -4.04
C PHE A 235 33.26 7.15 -3.50
N ASP A 236 32.97 8.08 -2.59
CA ASP A 236 31.63 8.31 -2.06
C ASP A 236 30.85 9.20 -3.04
N PRO A 237 29.55 8.96 -3.29
CA PRO A 237 28.74 9.73 -4.24
C PRO A 237 28.26 11.10 -3.71
N ASP A 238 28.06 11.17 -2.40
CA ASP A 238 27.51 12.31 -1.68
C ASP A 238 27.91 12.19 -0.18
N PRO A 239 27.68 13.23 0.65
CA PRO A 239 28.08 13.20 2.06
C PRO A 239 27.24 12.28 2.97
N ASP A 240 26.08 11.81 2.51
CA ASP A 240 25.15 10.95 3.27
C ASP A 240 25.41 9.45 3.06
N PHE A 241 26.37 9.07 2.22
CA PHE A 241 26.81 7.68 2.04
C PHE A 241 28.33 7.53 2.23
N SER A 242 28.77 6.43 2.86
CA SER A 242 30.19 6.11 2.97
C SER A 242 30.48 4.67 2.55
N GLU A 243 31.19 4.50 1.44
CA GLU A 243 31.63 3.20 0.92
C GLU A 243 32.43 2.43 1.98
N LYS A 244 33.45 3.08 2.55
CA LYS A 244 34.32 2.45 3.54
C LYS A 244 33.52 1.90 4.73
N TRP A 245 32.69 2.75 5.33
CA TRP A 245 31.94 2.35 6.52
C TRP A 245 30.86 1.30 6.20
N TYR A 246 30.18 1.44 5.06
CA TYR A 246 29.12 0.52 4.65
C TYR A 246 29.67 -0.89 4.43
N LEU A 247 30.83 -1.02 3.80
CA LEU A 247 31.49 -2.31 3.58
C LEU A 247 32.08 -2.91 4.87
N GLU A 248 32.59 -2.08 5.78
CA GLU A 248 33.05 -2.54 7.11
C GLU A 248 31.88 -3.02 7.99
N THR A 249 30.70 -2.41 7.85
CA THR A 249 29.50 -2.73 8.63
C THR A 249 28.74 -3.94 8.08
N PHE A 250 28.78 -4.15 6.76
CA PHE A 250 28.04 -5.21 6.07
C PHE A 250 28.99 -6.14 5.27
N PRO A 251 29.64 -7.12 5.94
CA PRO A 251 30.58 -8.04 5.28
C PRO A 251 29.95 -8.90 4.17
N ASP A 252 28.65 -9.16 4.25
CA ASP A 252 27.86 -9.82 3.19
C ASP A 252 27.90 -9.05 1.88
N VAL A 253 27.83 -7.72 1.95
CA VAL A 253 27.90 -6.84 0.79
C VAL A 253 29.32 -6.81 0.21
N GLN A 254 30.33 -6.78 1.07
CA GLN A 254 31.73 -6.84 0.65
C GLN A 254 32.02 -8.11 -0.16
N GLU A 255 31.53 -9.26 0.30
CA GLU A 255 31.65 -10.53 -0.41
C GLU A 255 30.90 -10.51 -1.76
N ALA A 256 29.68 -9.96 -1.79
CA ALA A 256 28.90 -9.84 -3.03
C ALA A 256 29.61 -8.97 -4.09
N ILE A 257 30.29 -7.90 -3.67
CA ILE A 257 31.11 -7.06 -4.56
C ILE A 257 32.34 -7.82 -5.05
N PHE A 258 33.02 -8.56 -4.17
CA PHE A 258 34.16 -9.41 -4.57
C PHE A 258 33.76 -10.45 -5.61
N GLN A 259 32.55 -11.00 -5.50
CA GLN A 259 31.97 -11.94 -6.47
C GLN A 259 31.46 -11.25 -7.76
N GLY A 260 31.52 -9.93 -7.84
CA GLY A 260 31.08 -9.16 -9.01
C GLY A 260 29.58 -8.97 -9.15
N ALA A 261 28.79 -9.27 -8.11
CA ALA A 261 27.34 -9.07 -8.12
C ALA A 261 26.97 -7.57 -8.12
N PHE A 262 27.76 -6.75 -7.42
CA PHE A 262 27.59 -5.30 -7.36
C PHE A 262 28.90 -4.58 -7.69
N ARG A 263 28.77 -3.36 -8.22
CA ARG A 263 29.93 -2.52 -8.58
C ARG A 263 30.65 -1.96 -7.34
N ASN A 264 29.88 -1.54 -6.34
CA ASN A 264 30.34 -0.95 -5.09
C ASN A 264 29.22 -1.05 -4.03
N GLY A 265 29.50 -0.59 -2.81
CA GLY A 265 28.55 -0.60 -1.70
C GLY A 265 27.32 0.25 -2.01
N PHE A 266 27.49 1.39 -2.68
CA PHE A 266 26.36 2.26 -3.03
C PHE A 266 25.40 1.60 -4.03
N ALA A 267 25.91 0.86 -5.01
CA ALA A 267 25.07 0.11 -5.94
C ALA A 267 24.22 -0.95 -5.23
N HIS A 268 24.79 -1.67 -4.26
CA HIS A 268 24.02 -2.56 -3.39
C HIS A 268 23.00 -1.78 -2.56
N PHE A 269 23.41 -0.65 -1.97
CA PHE A 269 22.54 0.16 -1.14
C PHE A 269 21.30 0.65 -1.90
N LEU A 270 21.46 1.21 -3.10
CA LEU A 270 20.32 1.65 -3.92
C LEU A 270 19.44 0.47 -4.38
N GLN A 271 20.05 -0.67 -4.72
CA GLN A 271 19.27 -1.83 -5.18
C GLN A 271 18.56 -2.55 -4.03
N ALA A 272 19.13 -2.65 -2.85
CA ALA A 272 18.61 -3.46 -1.74
C ALA A 272 18.65 -2.72 -0.39
N GLY A 273 19.78 -2.09 -0.05
CA GLY A 273 20.00 -1.48 1.26
C GLY A 273 18.96 -0.43 1.69
N VAL A 274 18.46 0.42 0.79
CA VAL A 274 17.40 1.39 1.10
C VAL A 274 16.10 0.68 1.51
N ARG A 275 15.75 -0.40 0.81
CA ARG A 275 14.54 -1.20 1.09
C ARG A 275 14.66 -1.98 2.40
N GLU A 276 15.86 -2.43 2.71
CA GLU A 276 16.20 -3.11 3.96
C GLU A 276 16.31 -2.13 5.15
N GLY A 277 16.25 -0.81 4.90
CA GLY A 277 16.43 0.20 5.93
C GLY A 277 17.85 0.23 6.49
N ARG A 278 18.85 -0.28 5.76
CA ARG A 278 20.24 -0.25 6.19
C ARG A 278 20.72 1.21 6.26
N PRO A 279 21.38 1.64 7.35
CA PRO A 279 22.00 2.96 7.39
C PRO A 279 23.07 3.09 6.29
N PRO A 280 23.11 4.22 5.54
CA PRO A 280 24.12 4.46 4.51
C PRO A 280 25.46 4.95 5.08
N CYS A 281 25.43 5.61 6.23
CA CYS A 281 26.60 6.04 6.99
C CYS A 281 26.22 6.23 8.48
N PRO A 282 27.18 6.42 9.40
CA PRO A 282 26.89 6.59 10.83
C PRO A 282 25.98 7.78 11.17
N ALA A 283 26.00 8.82 10.33
CA ALA A 283 25.27 10.07 10.58
C ALA A 283 23.80 10.01 10.11
N VAL A 284 23.41 8.96 9.38
CA VAL A 284 22.09 8.85 8.75
C VAL A 284 21.36 7.64 9.33
N ASP A 285 20.32 7.93 10.11
CA ASP A 285 19.37 6.91 10.57
C ASP A 285 18.17 6.85 9.62
N LEU A 286 18.36 6.12 8.52
CA LEU A 286 17.34 5.97 7.49
C LEU A 286 16.11 5.21 8.03
N GLN A 287 16.30 4.32 8.99
CA GLN A 287 15.21 3.54 9.58
C GLN A 287 14.31 4.43 10.43
N ALA A 288 14.88 5.28 11.30
CA ALA A 288 14.12 6.26 12.05
C ALA A 288 13.43 7.27 11.12
N PHE A 289 14.07 7.69 10.02
CA PHE A 289 13.47 8.57 9.03
C PHE A 289 12.24 7.95 8.35
N ILE A 290 12.33 6.69 7.93
CA ILE A 290 11.23 5.94 7.32
C ILE A 290 10.08 5.71 8.33
N GLN A 291 10.40 5.59 9.63
CA GLN A 291 9.42 5.40 10.70
C GLN A 291 8.61 6.66 11.04
N GLN A 292 8.98 7.84 10.53
CA GLN A 292 8.24 9.08 10.79
C GLN A 292 6.82 9.01 10.22
N PRO A 293 5.77 9.40 10.97
CA PRO A 293 4.37 9.28 10.51
C PRO A 293 4.05 10.02 9.21
N SER A 294 4.77 11.11 8.92
CA SER A 294 4.61 11.91 7.70
C SER A 294 5.35 11.35 6.48
N PHE A 295 6.25 10.38 6.65
CA PHE A 295 7.13 9.87 5.59
C PHE A 295 6.37 9.40 4.33
N PRO A 296 5.32 8.55 4.42
CA PRO A 296 4.63 8.06 3.22
C PRO A 296 4.00 9.19 2.38
N VAL A 297 3.44 10.19 3.06
CA VAL A 297 2.83 11.36 2.40
C VAL A 297 3.90 12.26 1.79
N ARG A 298 5.02 12.48 2.48
CA ARG A 298 6.13 13.28 1.96
C ARG A 298 6.80 12.65 0.75
N LEU A 299 7.05 11.33 0.78
CA LEU A 299 7.60 10.60 -0.35
C LEU A 299 6.65 10.62 -1.55
N ALA A 300 5.35 10.38 -1.33
CA ALA A 300 4.36 10.42 -2.40
C ALA A 300 4.22 11.82 -3.02
N ARG A 301 4.29 12.88 -2.21
CA ARG A 301 4.22 14.27 -2.69
C ARG A 301 5.50 14.77 -3.36
N SER A 302 6.66 14.22 -2.98
CA SER A 302 7.94 14.66 -3.52
C SER A 302 8.20 14.15 -4.94
N GLY A 303 7.52 13.07 -5.35
CA GLY A 303 7.74 12.40 -6.64
C GLY A 303 9.09 11.68 -6.72
N LEU A 304 9.77 11.48 -5.58
CA LEU A 304 11.06 10.80 -5.52
C LEU A 304 10.91 9.28 -5.43
N ALA A 305 11.94 8.56 -5.88
CA ALA A 305 11.88 7.11 -5.99
C ALA A 305 12.01 6.37 -4.64
N ASP A 306 12.74 6.92 -3.68
CA ASP A 306 12.99 6.24 -2.40
C ASP A 306 13.30 7.18 -1.21
N ALA A 307 13.44 6.56 -0.03
CA ALA A 307 13.68 7.24 1.23
C ALA A 307 15.01 8.00 1.29
N PHE A 308 16.06 7.48 0.66
CA PHE A 308 17.38 8.09 0.69
C PHE A 308 17.40 9.36 -0.16
N ALA A 309 16.82 9.32 -1.36
CA ALA A 309 16.66 10.51 -2.19
C ALA A 309 15.89 11.63 -1.47
N LEU A 310 14.82 11.27 -0.74
CA LEU A 310 14.05 12.22 0.06
C LEU A 310 14.86 12.79 1.22
N TRP A 311 15.62 11.94 1.93
CA TRP A 311 16.52 12.37 3.00
C TRP A 311 17.54 13.41 2.51
N VAL A 312 18.27 13.11 1.43
CA VAL A 312 19.30 13.99 0.88
C VAL A 312 18.68 15.34 0.49
N ARG A 313 17.54 15.30 -0.21
CA ARG A 313 16.81 16.51 -0.61
C ARG A 313 16.43 17.36 0.59
N GLU A 314 15.71 16.79 1.56
CA GLU A 314 15.25 17.53 2.74
C GLU A 314 16.42 18.10 3.55
N ARG A 315 17.53 17.36 3.64
CA ARG A 315 18.73 17.81 4.36
C ARG A 315 19.39 19.00 3.68
N GLU A 316 19.47 19.00 2.35
CA GLU A 316 20.08 20.09 1.57
C GLU A 316 19.14 21.31 1.41
N GLU A 317 17.82 21.09 1.32
CA GLU A 317 16.81 22.16 1.22
C GLU A 317 16.45 22.77 2.59
N GLY A 318 16.94 22.20 3.70
CA GLY A 318 16.70 22.67 5.06
C GLY A 318 15.34 22.26 5.64
N ASP A 319 14.70 21.28 5.01
CA ASP A 319 13.35 20.78 5.30
C ASP A 319 13.35 19.53 6.20
N VAL A 320 14.50 19.11 6.74
CA VAL A 320 14.53 18.09 7.81
C VAL A 320 14.01 18.73 9.10
N PRO A 321 12.79 18.41 9.57
CA PRO A 321 12.40 18.80 10.90
C PRO A 321 13.06 17.78 11.84
N ALA A 322 14.31 18.02 12.18
CA ALA A 322 14.98 17.37 13.30
C ALA A 322 14.48 18.00 14.61
N THR A 323 13.17 17.98 14.84
CA THR A 323 12.47 18.15 16.12
C THR A 323 10.97 18.18 15.80
N ARG A 324 10.16 17.48 16.61
CA ARG A 324 8.74 17.82 16.71
C ARG A 324 8.70 19.29 17.10
N VAL A 325 8.37 20.18 16.16
CA VAL A 325 8.00 21.54 16.53
C VAL A 325 6.69 21.38 17.28
N GLU A 326 6.75 21.47 18.60
CA GLU A 326 5.55 21.68 19.42
C GLU A 326 4.98 23.03 19.00
N ILE A 327 4.01 22.99 18.10
CA ILE A 327 3.26 24.17 17.70
C ILE A 327 2.46 24.57 18.93
N SER A 328 2.75 25.74 19.50
CA SER A 328 1.95 26.23 20.62
C SER A 328 0.48 26.35 20.20
N PRO A 329 -0.49 26.09 21.09
CA PRO A 329 -1.91 26.20 20.73
C PRO A 329 -2.28 27.58 20.17
N ALA A 330 -1.60 28.64 20.63
CA ALA A 330 -1.73 29.99 20.10
C ALA A 330 -1.24 30.12 18.64
N ALA A 331 -0.11 29.50 18.29
CA ALA A 331 0.39 29.50 16.91
C ALA A 331 -0.51 28.67 15.98
N ALA A 332 -1.01 27.53 16.45
CA ALA A 332 -1.95 26.69 15.71
C ALA A 332 -3.28 27.42 15.45
N GLN A 333 -3.81 28.12 16.46
CA GLN A 333 -4.99 28.97 16.31
C GLN A 333 -4.76 30.12 15.31
N ALA A 334 -3.62 30.83 15.41
CA ALA A 334 -3.28 31.91 14.48
C ALA A 334 -3.21 31.41 13.03
N LEU A 335 -2.65 30.21 12.82
CA LEU A 335 -2.62 29.55 11.51
C LEU A 335 -4.03 29.20 11.02
N ALA A 336 -4.88 28.63 11.89
CA ALA A 336 -6.25 28.28 11.53
C ALA A 336 -7.08 29.49 11.09
N VAL A 337 -6.92 30.63 11.80
CA VAL A 337 -7.55 31.91 11.41
C VAL A 337 -7.01 32.41 10.07
N ARG A 338 -5.68 32.42 9.87
CA ARG A 338 -5.08 32.82 8.58
C ARG A 338 -5.53 31.95 7.41
N GLN A 339 -5.72 30.65 7.62
CA GLN A 339 -6.27 29.76 6.59
C GLN A 339 -7.68 30.20 6.18
N ALA A 340 -8.54 30.55 7.13
CA ALA A 340 -9.87 31.08 6.84
C ALA A 340 -9.81 32.41 6.08
N GLU A 341 -8.88 33.32 6.43
CA GLU A 341 -8.67 34.58 5.70
C GLU A 341 -8.23 34.34 4.25
N VAL A 342 -7.32 33.39 4.02
CA VAL A 342 -6.83 33.02 2.68
C VAL A 342 -7.93 32.40 1.81
N LEU A 343 -8.94 31.76 2.41
CA LEU A 343 -10.09 31.24 1.68
C LEU A 343 -11.02 32.36 1.15
N MET A 344 -11.04 33.54 1.80
CA MET A 344 -12.01 34.59 1.50
C MET A 344 -11.97 35.08 0.03
N PRO A 345 -10.80 35.39 -0.59
CA PRO A 345 -10.75 35.79 -2.00
C PRO A 345 -11.26 34.69 -2.94
N THR A 346 -11.01 33.42 -2.62
CA THR A 346 -11.44 32.27 -3.42
C THR A 346 -12.95 32.11 -3.36
N VAL A 347 -13.53 32.13 -2.15
CA VAL A 347 -14.97 31.99 -1.95
C VAL A 347 -15.73 33.22 -2.49
N ALA A 348 -15.15 34.41 -2.43
CA ALA A 348 -15.74 35.60 -3.04
C ALA A 348 -15.82 35.50 -4.57
N ARG A 349 -14.84 34.87 -5.23
CA ARG A 349 -14.85 34.63 -6.69
C ARG A 349 -15.74 33.44 -7.08
N SER A 350 -15.75 32.40 -6.25
CA SER A 350 -16.52 31.18 -6.45
C SER A 350 -17.29 30.84 -5.17
N PRO A 351 -18.52 31.36 -5.00
CA PRO A 351 -19.33 31.15 -3.80
C PRO A 351 -19.54 29.67 -3.47
N LEU A 352 -19.64 29.34 -2.18
CA LEU A 352 -19.98 27.98 -1.72
C LEU A 352 -21.43 27.66 -2.09
N VAL A 353 -21.65 26.61 -2.87
CA VAL A 353 -22.98 26.26 -3.42
C VAL A 353 -23.54 24.98 -2.80
N PHE A 354 -24.70 25.08 -2.14
CA PHE A 354 -25.48 23.99 -1.57
C PHE A 354 -26.82 23.85 -2.35
N ARG A 355 -26.81 23.15 -3.50
CA ARG A 355 -27.96 23.11 -4.44
C ARG A 355 -28.76 21.80 -4.43
N ASP A 356 -28.29 20.77 -3.75
CA ASP A 356 -28.74 19.39 -3.99
C ASP A 356 -30.11 19.04 -3.36
N TRP A 357 -30.78 20.01 -2.72
CA TRP A 357 -32.03 19.84 -1.98
C TRP A 357 -33.19 20.72 -2.51
N PHE A 358 -33.02 21.48 -3.61
CA PHE A 358 -34.00 22.53 -3.97
C PHE A 358 -35.49 22.06 -3.98
N PRO A 359 -36.44 22.85 -3.40
CA PRO A 359 -37.84 22.45 -3.17
C PRO A 359 -38.69 22.15 -4.41
N SER A 360 -38.13 22.19 -5.63
CA SER A 360 -38.86 22.06 -6.89
C SER A 360 -39.50 20.67 -7.11
N HIS A 361 -39.26 19.69 -6.24
CA HIS A 361 -39.78 18.31 -6.37
C HIS A 361 -40.55 17.78 -5.14
N GLY A 362 -40.81 18.59 -4.10
CA GLY A 362 -41.63 18.18 -2.95
C GLY A 362 -41.05 17.09 -2.02
N ALA A 363 -39.82 16.61 -2.25
CA ALA A 363 -39.08 15.77 -1.30
C ALA A 363 -38.72 16.56 -0.03
N ARG A 364 -38.25 15.91 1.05
CA ARG A 364 -37.64 16.55 2.27
C ARG A 364 -36.12 16.31 2.33
N PRO A 365 -35.31 17.19 2.96
CA PRO A 365 -33.88 16.96 3.04
C PRO A 365 -33.64 15.79 3.99
N ALA A 366 -32.62 14.98 3.70
CA ALA A 366 -32.27 13.88 4.58
C ALA A 366 -31.75 14.41 5.93
N LEU A 367 -31.05 15.54 5.91
CA LEU A 367 -30.40 16.15 7.06
C LEU A 367 -30.48 17.69 7.01
N SER A 368 -30.70 18.32 8.16
CA SER A 368 -30.55 19.78 8.32
C SER A 368 -29.40 20.09 9.29
N VAL A 369 -28.41 20.86 8.82
CA VAL A 369 -27.27 21.32 9.62
C VAL A 369 -27.48 22.78 9.99
N ILE A 370 -27.49 23.08 11.29
CA ILE A 370 -27.64 24.42 11.84
C ILE A 370 -26.28 24.90 12.35
N VAL A 371 -25.73 25.90 11.67
CA VAL A 371 -24.47 26.57 12.04
C VAL A 371 -24.80 27.80 12.89
N LEU A 372 -24.29 27.84 14.12
CA LEU A 372 -24.49 28.91 15.09
C LEU A 372 -23.36 29.93 14.98
N SER A 373 -23.67 31.14 14.49
CA SER A 373 -22.70 32.24 14.40
C SER A 373 -22.96 33.31 15.46
N GLN A 374 -21.89 33.77 16.09
CA GLN A 374 -21.90 34.95 16.98
C GLN A 374 -21.51 36.25 16.24
N GLY A 375 -21.57 36.23 14.90
CA GLY A 375 -21.24 37.37 14.06
C GLY A 375 -19.83 37.37 13.46
N ASP A 376 -19.03 36.32 13.71
CA ASP A 376 -17.74 36.14 13.05
C ASP A 376 -17.90 35.42 11.71
N TYR A 377 -17.80 36.18 10.63
CA TYR A 377 -17.94 35.64 9.28
C TYR A 377 -16.79 34.70 8.89
N LEU A 378 -15.58 34.86 9.44
CA LEU A 378 -14.43 33.99 9.12
C LEU A 378 -14.67 32.57 9.64
N SER A 379 -15.02 32.44 10.92
CA SER A 379 -15.40 31.16 11.52
C SER A 379 -16.59 30.51 10.81
N THR A 380 -17.57 31.32 10.42
CA THR A 380 -18.76 30.81 9.70
C THR A 380 -18.41 30.27 8.32
N VAL A 381 -17.63 31.01 7.52
CA VAL A 381 -17.21 30.57 6.18
C VAL A 381 -16.33 29.32 6.26
N ALA A 382 -15.45 29.23 7.25
CA ALA A 382 -14.59 28.06 7.44
C ALA A 382 -15.40 26.78 7.76
N SER A 383 -16.41 26.88 8.64
CA SER A 383 -17.33 25.77 8.91
C SER A 383 -18.14 25.37 7.67
N LEU A 384 -18.62 26.34 6.89
CA LEU A 384 -19.37 26.08 5.66
C LEU A 384 -18.50 25.44 4.56
N ALA A 385 -17.25 25.87 4.42
CA ALA A 385 -16.31 25.26 3.49
C ALA A 385 -16.05 23.78 3.84
N ALA A 386 -15.79 23.48 5.11
CA ALA A 386 -15.61 22.10 5.58
C ALA A 386 -16.87 21.24 5.41
N LEU A 387 -18.06 21.82 5.60
CA LEU A 387 -19.33 21.14 5.34
C LEU A 387 -19.52 20.81 3.85
N LYS A 388 -19.03 21.65 2.94
CA LYS A 388 -19.14 21.42 1.49
C LYS A 388 -18.35 20.20 1.01
N GLU A 389 -17.31 19.80 1.75
CA GLU A 389 -16.42 18.67 1.44
C GLU A 389 -16.98 17.30 1.86
N GLN A 390 -18.11 17.23 2.57
CA GLN A 390 -18.62 15.98 3.18
C GLN A 390 -19.31 14.99 2.22
N ASP A 391 -19.29 15.20 0.90
CA ASP A 391 -19.95 14.40 -0.17
C ASP A 391 -21.41 13.95 0.09
N LEU A 392 -22.14 14.65 0.97
CA LEU A 392 -23.53 14.34 1.29
C LEU A 392 -24.47 15.11 0.36
N ARG A 393 -25.25 14.35 -0.42
CA ARG A 393 -26.35 14.89 -1.23
C ARG A 393 -27.58 15.12 -0.35
N ASN A 394 -28.45 16.05 -0.74
CA ASN A 394 -29.74 16.30 -0.08
C ASN A 394 -29.66 16.82 1.38
N VAL A 395 -28.71 17.74 1.65
CA VAL A 395 -28.55 18.40 2.96
C VAL A 395 -29.02 19.84 2.91
N GLN A 396 -29.80 20.27 3.91
CA GLN A 396 -30.15 21.67 4.13
C GLN A 396 -29.14 22.30 5.09
N VAL A 397 -28.58 23.46 4.73
CA VAL A 397 -27.68 24.22 5.60
C VAL A 397 -28.36 25.52 6.03
N ILE A 398 -28.36 25.76 7.34
CA ILE A 398 -28.99 26.91 8.00
C ILE A 398 -27.92 27.61 8.83
N VAL A 399 -27.73 28.91 8.63
CA VAL A 399 -26.86 29.72 9.50
C VAL A 399 -27.77 30.58 10.36
N ALA A 400 -27.78 30.33 11.67
CA ALA A 400 -28.45 31.15 12.65
C ALA A 400 -27.42 32.08 13.31
N SER A 401 -27.50 33.38 13.03
CA SER A 401 -26.48 34.35 13.42
C SER A 401 -27.01 35.47 14.30
N ALA A 402 -26.25 35.82 15.35
CA ALA A 402 -26.40 37.08 16.09
C ALA A 402 -25.61 38.25 15.46
N GLY A 403 -24.98 38.04 14.31
CA GLY A 403 -24.17 39.03 13.63
C GLY A 403 -24.94 40.22 13.06
N ASN A 404 -24.17 41.20 12.60
CA ASN A 404 -24.69 42.45 12.09
C ASN A 404 -24.99 42.38 10.58
N ARG A 405 -25.46 43.50 10.02
CA ARG A 405 -25.78 43.62 8.60
C ARG A 405 -24.58 43.33 7.68
N ALA A 406 -23.36 43.69 8.08
CA ALA A 406 -22.17 43.47 7.27
C ALA A 406 -21.83 41.98 7.14
N GLU A 407 -21.93 41.22 8.24
CA GLU A 407 -21.78 39.75 8.19
C GLU A 407 -22.81 39.12 7.25
N LYS A 408 -24.08 39.54 7.35
CA LYS A 408 -25.15 39.06 6.47
C LYS A 408 -24.87 39.33 4.99
N GLU A 409 -24.37 40.51 4.65
CA GLU A 409 -24.01 40.88 3.28
C GLU A 409 -22.83 40.03 2.76
N VAL A 410 -21.81 39.81 3.60
CA VAL A 410 -20.67 38.93 3.26
C VAL A 410 -21.15 37.50 3.02
N LEU A 411 -21.91 36.90 3.94
CA LEU A 411 -22.41 35.53 3.80
C LEU A 411 -23.35 35.36 2.59
N ALA A 412 -24.17 36.36 2.29
CA ALA A 412 -25.03 36.36 1.11
C ALA A 412 -24.23 36.45 -0.20
N ALA A 413 -23.06 37.09 -0.19
CA ALA A 413 -22.17 37.18 -1.35
C ALA A 413 -21.31 35.92 -1.53
N THR A 414 -20.89 35.28 -0.44
CA THR A 414 -19.96 34.14 -0.43
C THR A 414 -20.65 32.78 -0.49
N THR A 415 -21.98 32.71 -0.34
CA THR A 415 -22.72 31.44 -0.31
C THR A 415 -23.96 31.44 -1.20
N ARG A 416 -24.38 30.25 -1.65
CA ARG A 416 -25.63 30.01 -2.38
C ARG A 416 -26.31 28.76 -1.85
N GLY A 417 -27.62 28.81 -1.65
CA GLY A 417 -28.40 27.67 -1.14
C GLY A 417 -28.34 27.47 0.38
N VAL A 418 -27.77 28.43 1.11
CA VAL A 418 -27.77 28.48 2.58
C VAL A 418 -28.94 29.33 3.07
N THR A 419 -29.65 28.87 4.10
CA THR A 419 -30.72 29.63 4.75
C THR A 419 -30.13 30.52 5.84
N LEU A 420 -30.18 31.84 5.67
CA LEU A 420 -29.65 32.80 6.65
C LEU A 420 -30.74 33.30 7.60
N VAL A 421 -30.59 33.01 8.90
CA VAL A 421 -31.54 33.35 9.96
C VAL A 421 -30.92 34.40 10.89
N TYR A 422 -31.49 35.60 10.87
CA TYR A 422 -31.09 36.72 11.72
C TYR A 422 -32.32 37.19 12.52
N PRO A 423 -32.36 37.00 13.85
CA PRO A 423 -33.46 37.49 14.67
C PRO A 423 -33.64 39.02 14.57
N PRO A 424 -34.88 39.54 14.61
CA PRO A 424 -35.15 40.97 14.53
C PRO A 424 -34.59 41.76 15.72
N VAL A 425 -34.31 43.05 15.53
CA VAL A 425 -33.80 43.96 16.57
C VAL A 425 -34.76 43.97 17.78
N GLY A 426 -34.28 43.51 18.93
CA GLY A 426 -35.07 43.32 20.16
C GLY A 426 -35.49 41.87 20.45
N GLY A 427 -35.16 40.91 19.57
CA GLY A 427 -35.32 39.48 19.80
C GLY A 427 -34.24 38.91 20.74
N VAL A 428 -34.46 37.68 21.24
CA VAL A 428 -33.51 37.00 22.12
C VAL A 428 -32.27 36.60 21.32
N HIS A 429 -31.19 37.37 21.43
CA HIS A 429 -29.88 37.10 20.81
C HIS A 429 -29.07 36.03 21.57
N SER A 430 -29.68 35.30 22.52
CA SER A 430 -28.98 34.23 23.22
C SER A 430 -28.68 33.06 22.26
N PRO A 431 -27.60 32.29 22.49
CA PRO A 431 -27.28 31.11 21.68
C PRO A 431 -28.43 30.10 21.61
N LEU A 432 -29.17 29.88 22.70
CA LEU A 432 -30.37 29.02 22.69
C LEU A 432 -31.49 29.59 21.82
N GLY A 433 -31.65 30.92 21.80
CA GLY A 433 -32.58 31.61 20.91
C GLY A 433 -32.23 31.42 19.42
N LEU A 434 -30.94 31.47 19.09
CA LEU A 434 -30.45 31.18 17.73
C LEU A 434 -30.68 29.72 17.33
N ILE A 435 -30.39 28.76 18.22
CA ILE A 435 -30.65 27.34 17.97
C ILE A 435 -32.14 27.12 17.74
N LYS A 436 -33.01 27.75 18.55
CA LYS A 436 -34.47 27.67 18.37
C LYS A 436 -34.90 28.21 17.01
N ALA A 437 -34.45 29.42 16.65
CA ALA A 437 -34.77 30.03 15.35
C ALA A 437 -34.28 29.17 14.17
N GLY A 438 -33.08 28.57 14.26
CA GLY A 438 -32.57 27.64 13.26
C GLY A 438 -33.40 26.35 13.17
N THR A 439 -33.80 25.80 14.32
CA THR A 439 -34.61 24.57 14.42
C THR A 439 -36.00 24.76 13.79
N GLU A 440 -36.59 25.94 13.95
CA GLU A 440 -37.87 26.30 13.33
C GLU A 440 -37.78 26.33 11.80
N GLN A 441 -36.63 26.70 11.23
CA GLN A 441 -36.37 26.72 9.78
C GLN A 441 -35.93 25.36 9.21
N ALA A 442 -35.61 24.39 10.06
CA ALA A 442 -35.16 23.06 9.64
C ALA A 442 -36.30 22.23 9.03
N LEU A 443 -36.04 21.63 7.88
CA LEU A 443 -37.02 20.86 7.12
C LEU A 443 -36.87 19.33 7.30
N SER A 444 -35.71 18.87 7.77
CA SER A 444 -35.48 17.48 8.16
C SER A 444 -35.85 17.22 9.61
N ASP A 445 -36.20 15.98 9.92
CA ASP A 445 -36.33 15.48 11.29
C ASP A 445 -34.98 15.13 11.94
N ASN A 446 -33.90 15.05 11.14
CA ASN A 446 -32.55 14.77 11.60
C ASN A 446 -31.75 16.08 11.63
N LEU A 447 -31.31 16.50 12.83
CA LEU A 447 -30.61 17.78 13.02
C LEU A 447 -29.19 17.59 13.53
N VAL A 448 -28.27 18.37 12.95
CA VAL A 448 -26.91 18.56 13.47
C VAL A 448 -26.73 20.04 13.83
N LEU A 449 -26.30 20.31 15.04
CA LEU A 449 -25.88 21.61 15.53
C LEU A 449 -24.36 21.72 15.44
N LEU A 450 -23.89 22.80 14.84
CA LEU A 450 -22.47 23.11 14.68
C LEU A 450 -22.22 24.55 15.11
N GLN A 451 -21.27 24.78 16.01
CA GLN A 451 -20.78 26.12 16.32
C GLN A 451 -19.90 26.62 15.18
N ALA A 452 -20.07 27.88 14.76
CA ALA A 452 -19.17 28.49 13.77
C ALA A 452 -17.72 28.43 14.27
N GLY A 453 -16.79 28.11 13.37
CA GLY A 453 -15.37 27.91 13.69
C GLY A 453 -15.01 26.45 13.99
N TYR A 454 -15.98 25.54 13.96
CA TYR A 454 -15.74 24.10 13.98
C TYR A 454 -15.78 23.55 12.56
N ARG A 455 -14.76 22.79 12.17
CA ARG A 455 -14.59 22.25 10.81
C ARG A 455 -14.67 20.72 10.86
N PHE A 456 -15.59 20.13 10.11
CA PHE A 456 -15.61 18.67 9.95
C PHE A 456 -14.37 18.20 9.20
N PHE A 457 -13.80 17.07 9.64
CA PHE A 457 -12.87 16.31 8.80
C PHE A 457 -13.63 15.67 7.62
N PRO A 458 -12.96 15.32 6.51
CA PRO A 458 -13.60 14.59 5.42
C PRO A 458 -14.35 13.35 5.93
N ASP A 459 -15.56 13.12 5.41
CA ASP A 459 -16.48 12.01 5.75
C ASP A 459 -16.97 11.93 7.20
N ALA A 460 -16.62 12.88 8.07
CA ALA A 460 -17.00 12.87 9.48
C ALA A 460 -18.51 13.06 9.73
N LEU A 461 -19.25 13.64 8.78
CA LEU A 461 -20.70 13.84 8.93
C LEU A 461 -21.52 12.57 8.67
N ALA A 462 -21.02 11.65 7.84
CA ALA A 462 -21.68 10.38 7.52
C ALA A 462 -21.95 9.46 8.73
N PRO A 463 -21.00 9.20 9.66
CA PRO A 463 -21.27 8.40 10.85
C PRO A 463 -22.27 9.06 11.80
N ILE A 464 -22.28 10.39 11.91
CA ILE A 464 -23.29 11.14 12.68
C ILE A 464 -24.68 10.95 12.06
N PHE A 465 -24.78 11.03 10.74
CA PHE A 465 -26.05 10.82 10.04
C PHE A 465 -26.61 9.41 10.27
N ARG A 466 -25.77 8.37 10.22
CA ARG A 466 -26.18 7.00 10.56
C ARG A 466 -26.70 6.85 12.00
N ALA A 467 -26.11 7.57 12.96
CA ALA A 467 -26.60 7.57 14.34
C ALA A 467 -27.99 8.23 14.44
N LEU A 468 -28.20 9.34 13.72
CA LEU A 468 -29.51 10.01 13.62
C LEU A 468 -30.58 9.10 12.98
N GLU A 469 -30.25 8.33 11.95
CA GLU A 469 -31.17 7.37 11.33
C GLU A 469 -31.64 6.27 12.32
N ARG A 470 -30.82 5.95 13.33
CA ARG A 470 -31.18 5.04 14.43
C ARG A 470 -31.97 5.74 15.55
N GLY A 471 -32.26 7.03 15.41
CA GLY A 471 -32.97 7.84 16.39
C GLY A 471 -32.13 8.20 17.62
N GLU A 472 -30.80 8.18 17.50
CA GLU A 472 -29.88 8.54 18.58
C GLU A 472 -29.70 10.06 18.69
N SER A 473 -29.38 10.52 19.89
CA SER A 473 -28.95 11.90 20.17
C SER A 473 -27.55 11.86 20.77
N GLY A 474 -26.68 12.80 20.42
CA GLY A 474 -25.28 12.68 20.79
C GLY A 474 -24.37 13.76 20.23
N GLY A 475 -23.07 13.48 20.24
CA GLY A 475 -22.02 14.39 19.79
C GLY A 475 -20.84 13.66 19.16
N GLY A 476 -19.96 14.45 18.57
CA GLY A 476 -18.74 14.00 17.89
C GLY A 476 -17.48 14.16 18.73
N ARG A 477 -16.33 13.82 18.16
CA ARG A 477 -15.02 14.07 18.76
C ARG A 477 -14.51 15.44 18.34
N VAL A 478 -14.09 16.25 19.31
CA VAL A 478 -13.58 17.60 19.07
C VAL A 478 -12.07 17.64 19.25
N LEU A 479 -11.37 18.12 18.23
CA LEU A 479 -9.93 18.39 18.26
C LEU A 479 -9.67 19.89 18.37
N GLY A 480 -8.56 20.26 19.00
CA GLY A 480 -8.07 21.63 19.06
C GLY A 480 -7.40 22.06 17.75
N PRO A 481 -7.00 23.34 17.67
CA PRO A 481 -6.23 23.85 16.52
C PRO A 481 -4.92 23.08 16.31
N ASP A 482 -4.34 22.57 17.40
CA ASP A 482 -3.12 21.75 17.49
C ASP A 482 -3.37 20.24 17.27
N LEU A 483 -4.60 19.86 16.89
CA LEU A 483 -5.04 18.49 16.66
C LEU A 483 -5.06 17.59 17.91
N GLN A 484 -4.94 18.17 19.11
CA GLN A 484 -5.14 17.42 20.36
C GLN A 484 -6.63 17.21 20.63
N VAL A 485 -7.01 16.10 21.25
CA VAL A 485 -8.41 15.85 21.62
C VAL A 485 -8.82 16.80 22.74
N LEU A 486 -9.73 17.73 22.44
CA LEU A 486 -10.34 18.62 23.44
C LEU A 486 -11.50 17.95 24.16
N GLU A 487 -12.34 17.22 23.43
CA GLU A 487 -13.52 16.54 23.98
C GLU A 487 -13.87 15.26 23.19
N ALA A 488 -14.04 14.16 23.92
CA ALA A 488 -14.64 12.91 23.48
C ALA A 488 -15.91 12.60 24.32
N GLY A 489 -16.74 13.63 24.51
CA GLY A 489 -17.77 13.73 25.55
C GLY A 489 -17.20 14.11 26.92
N ALA A 490 -18.08 14.26 27.92
CA ALA A 490 -17.69 14.65 29.27
C ALA A 490 -18.48 13.89 30.35
N SER A 491 -17.91 13.83 31.55
CA SER A 491 -18.54 13.26 32.74
C SER A 491 -19.12 14.38 33.63
N LEU A 492 -20.30 14.16 34.20
CA LEU A 492 -20.98 15.10 35.10
C LEU A 492 -20.87 14.64 36.56
N TRP A 493 -20.33 15.48 37.43
CA TRP A 493 -20.22 15.19 38.85
C TRP A 493 -21.36 15.80 39.67
N ARG A 494 -21.57 15.30 40.91
CA ARG A 494 -22.67 15.71 41.79
C ARG A 494 -22.64 17.17 42.22
N ASP A 495 -21.44 17.73 42.27
CA ASP A 495 -21.21 19.15 42.50
C ASP A 495 -21.30 19.95 41.18
N GLY A 496 -21.89 19.39 40.13
CA GLY A 496 -21.99 19.99 38.79
C GLY A 496 -20.65 20.32 38.14
N HIS A 497 -19.53 19.82 38.67
CA HIS A 497 -18.27 19.87 37.97
C HIS A 497 -18.37 19.00 36.71
N ILE A 498 -17.72 19.45 35.63
CA ILE A 498 -17.67 18.70 34.38
C ILE A 498 -16.22 18.38 34.10
N THR A 499 -15.95 17.11 33.77
CA THR A 499 -14.63 16.66 33.36
C THR A 499 -14.69 16.21 31.91
N PRO A 500 -14.08 16.95 30.96
CA PRO A 500 -14.02 16.52 29.58
C PRO A 500 -13.18 15.25 29.45
N ARG A 501 -13.60 14.33 28.58
CA ARG A 501 -12.81 13.14 28.22
C ARG A 501 -11.79 13.55 27.16
N ASN A 502 -10.51 13.59 27.54
CA ASN A 502 -9.38 14.04 26.75
C ASN A 502 -8.10 13.28 27.15
N ARG A 503 -6.93 13.60 26.58
CA ARG A 503 -5.67 12.88 26.84
C ARG A 503 -5.17 13.01 28.28
N GLU A 504 -5.60 14.04 29.00
CA GLU A 504 -5.23 14.24 30.42
C GLU A 504 -6.06 13.35 31.35
N THR A 505 -7.26 12.97 30.92
CA THR A 505 -8.24 12.25 31.74
C THR A 505 -8.39 10.79 31.36
N LEU A 506 -8.12 10.43 30.11
CA LEU A 506 -8.18 9.05 29.61
C LEU A 506 -7.04 8.73 28.64
N PRO A 507 -6.64 7.44 28.54
CA PRO A 507 -5.74 6.96 27.50
C PRO A 507 -6.28 7.31 26.10
N GLU A 508 -5.37 7.58 25.16
CA GLU A 508 -5.73 8.00 23.80
C GLU A 508 -6.63 6.97 23.08
N GLU A 509 -6.42 5.69 23.37
CA GLU A 509 -7.22 4.59 22.82
C GLU A 509 -8.69 4.69 23.23
N GLU A 510 -8.98 5.10 24.48
CA GLU A 510 -10.34 5.25 24.98
C GLU A 510 -11.09 6.43 24.36
N LEU A 511 -10.36 7.48 23.98
CA LEU A 511 -10.93 8.65 23.31
C LEU A 511 -11.39 8.33 21.89
N THR A 512 -10.93 7.22 21.31
CA THR A 512 -11.31 6.79 19.96
C THR A 512 -12.48 5.81 19.93
N LEU A 513 -12.97 5.39 21.10
CA LEU A 513 -14.06 4.42 21.20
C LEU A 513 -15.42 5.12 21.26
N PRO A 514 -16.37 4.82 20.35
CA PRO A 514 -17.75 5.24 20.50
C PRO A 514 -18.38 4.54 21.70
N GLY A 515 -19.40 5.19 22.25
CA GLY A 515 -20.06 4.70 23.45
C GLY A 515 -21.12 5.69 23.90
N THR A 516 -21.46 5.62 25.19
CA THR A 516 -22.37 6.58 25.81
C THR A 516 -21.63 7.48 26.78
N VAL A 517 -22.03 8.75 26.84
CA VAL A 517 -21.45 9.75 27.74
C VAL A 517 -22.53 10.49 28.52
N ASP A 518 -22.14 11.20 29.58
CA ASP A 518 -23.10 11.94 30.42
C ASP A 518 -23.56 13.22 29.73
N LEU A 519 -22.64 13.96 29.08
CA LEU A 519 -22.94 15.19 28.34
C LEU A 519 -21.88 15.54 27.28
N PHE A 520 -22.14 16.62 26.53
CA PHE A 520 -21.22 17.26 25.58
C PHE A 520 -21.14 18.76 25.87
N CYS A 521 -19.93 19.33 25.82
CA CYS A 521 -19.72 20.75 26.09
C CYS A 521 -19.31 21.55 24.86
N GLN A 522 -18.81 20.87 23.82
CA GLN A 522 -18.23 21.54 22.67
C GLN A 522 -19.22 21.74 21.51
N GLY A 523 -18.75 22.44 20.49
CA GLY A 523 -19.53 22.99 19.39
C GLY A 523 -20.13 22.03 18.38
N VAL A 524 -20.31 20.73 18.69
CA VAL A 524 -20.97 19.77 17.79
C VAL A 524 -21.93 18.87 18.56
N MET A 525 -23.18 18.80 18.11
CA MET A 525 -24.20 17.94 18.69
C MET A 525 -25.24 17.55 17.64
N PHE A 526 -25.91 16.43 17.82
CA PHE A 526 -26.97 15.97 16.93
C PHE A 526 -28.14 15.39 17.71
N ALA A 527 -29.34 15.54 17.19
CA ALA A 527 -30.54 14.93 17.74
C ALA A 527 -31.69 14.94 16.71
N PRO A 528 -32.69 14.06 16.87
CA PRO A 528 -33.96 14.21 16.18
C PRO A 528 -34.64 15.52 16.56
N LYS A 529 -35.26 16.20 15.60
CA LYS A 529 -35.88 17.53 15.73
C LYS A 529 -36.84 17.61 16.92
N ALA A 530 -37.74 16.65 17.06
CA ALA A 530 -38.71 16.62 18.15
C ALA A 530 -38.05 16.63 19.54
N ARG A 531 -36.95 15.89 19.73
CA ARG A 531 -36.21 15.86 20.99
C ARG A 531 -35.44 17.13 21.24
N LEU A 532 -34.81 17.66 20.19
CA LEU A 532 -34.07 18.91 20.29
C LEU A 532 -35.00 20.06 20.69
N SER A 533 -36.19 20.14 20.08
CA SER A 533 -37.20 21.15 20.45
C SER A 533 -37.62 21.05 21.91
N GLN A 534 -37.87 19.84 22.42
CA GLN A 534 -38.21 19.62 23.83
C GLN A 534 -37.07 20.04 24.77
N ALA A 535 -35.83 19.66 24.44
CA ALA A 535 -34.66 20.03 25.22
C ALA A 535 -34.40 21.55 25.21
N LEU A 536 -34.66 22.23 24.08
CA LEU A 536 -34.54 23.69 23.96
C LEU A 536 -35.54 24.44 24.85
N GLU A 537 -36.80 24.00 24.88
CA GLU A 537 -37.82 24.61 25.75
C GLU A 537 -37.43 24.50 27.22
N ARG A 538 -36.91 23.35 27.63
CA ARG A 538 -36.43 23.10 29.00
C ARG A 538 -35.19 23.92 29.33
N ALA A 539 -34.18 23.92 28.46
CA ALA A 539 -32.95 24.67 28.66
C ALA A 539 -33.22 26.19 28.75
N GLY A 540 -34.05 26.72 27.85
CA GLY A 540 -34.35 28.15 27.78
C GLY A 540 -35.16 28.72 28.95
N GLN A 541 -35.88 27.88 29.71
CA GLN A 541 -36.56 28.30 30.94
C GLN A 541 -35.60 28.53 32.12
N MET A 542 -34.41 27.93 32.07
CA MET A 542 -33.49 27.87 33.21
C MET A 542 -32.35 28.88 33.08
N TRP A 543 -31.72 28.96 31.90
CA TRP A 543 -30.59 29.86 31.66
C TRP A 543 -30.48 30.19 30.18
N ALA A 544 -30.17 31.46 29.88
CA ALA A 544 -30.04 31.98 28.52
C ALA A 544 -28.61 32.49 28.22
N GLY A 545 -27.60 31.98 28.92
CA GLY A 545 -26.21 32.44 28.77
C GLY A 545 -25.47 31.85 27.56
N GLU A 546 -24.16 32.08 27.54
CA GLU A 546 -23.33 31.96 26.33
C GLU A 546 -22.90 30.53 25.94
N TYR A 547 -23.09 29.53 26.81
CA TYR A 547 -22.64 28.14 26.60
C TYR A 547 -23.82 27.16 26.50
N PRO A 548 -24.45 27.01 25.32
CA PRO A 548 -25.70 26.26 25.20
C PRO A 548 -25.51 24.73 25.22
N PHE A 549 -24.35 24.21 24.79
CA PHE A 549 -24.15 22.77 24.57
C PHE A 549 -24.20 21.92 25.86
N PRO A 550 -23.55 22.29 26.99
CA PRO A 550 -23.64 21.52 28.23
C PRO A 550 -25.07 21.41 28.76
N LEU A 551 -25.82 22.52 28.74
CA LEU A 551 -27.22 22.51 29.18
C LEU A 551 -28.13 21.74 28.23
N LEU A 552 -27.94 21.92 26.93
CA LEU A 552 -28.79 21.29 25.93
C LEU A 552 -28.55 19.78 25.88
N SER A 553 -27.31 19.32 26.04
CA SER A 553 -26.99 17.90 26.18
C SER A 553 -27.55 17.30 27.47
N ALA A 554 -27.44 18.02 28.60
CA ALA A 554 -28.08 17.61 29.85
C ALA A 554 -29.61 17.49 29.71
N ALA A 555 -30.27 18.47 29.08
CA ALA A 555 -31.71 18.42 28.80
C ALA A 555 -32.10 17.29 27.83
N LEU A 556 -31.24 16.95 26.86
CA LEU A 556 -31.44 15.79 25.98
C LEU A 556 -31.33 14.46 26.76
N ALA A 557 -30.38 14.35 27.69
CA ALA A 557 -30.20 13.16 28.53
C ALA A 557 -31.39 12.92 29.48
N GLU A 558 -32.07 13.99 29.93
CA GLU A 558 -33.29 13.91 30.76
C GLU A 558 -34.41 13.10 30.08
N SER A 559 -34.46 13.07 28.74
CA SER A 559 -35.46 12.31 27.98
C SER A 559 -35.39 10.78 28.19
N GLY A 560 -34.37 10.29 28.91
CA GLY A 560 -34.26 8.90 29.35
C GLY A 560 -33.48 7.99 28.41
N GLN A 561 -32.90 8.52 27.33
CA GLN A 561 -31.95 7.82 26.46
C GLN A 561 -30.52 8.29 26.73
N ALA A 562 -29.56 7.36 26.64
CA ALA A 562 -28.15 7.69 26.78
C ALA A 562 -27.68 8.50 25.58
N LEU A 563 -26.78 9.47 25.81
CA LEU A 563 -26.19 10.26 24.74
C LEU A 563 -25.09 9.47 24.04
N SER A 564 -25.19 9.35 22.72
CA SER A 564 -24.22 8.63 21.89
C SER A 564 -22.98 9.48 21.60
N TYR A 565 -21.81 8.91 21.82
CA TYR A 565 -20.54 9.44 21.35
C TYR A 565 -20.14 8.75 20.04
N VAL A 566 -20.05 9.56 18.97
CA VAL A 566 -19.66 9.11 17.63
C VAL A 566 -18.20 9.50 17.39
N ALA A 567 -17.27 8.59 17.66
CA ALA A 567 -15.83 8.84 17.62
C ALA A 567 -15.31 9.29 16.24
N ASP A 568 -15.91 8.79 15.16
CA ASP A 568 -15.58 9.16 13.77
C ASP A 568 -16.22 10.48 13.33
N GLY A 569 -17.12 11.04 14.14
CA GLY A 569 -17.69 12.37 13.94
C GLY A 569 -16.70 13.46 14.32
N VAL A 570 -15.53 13.49 13.69
CA VAL A 570 -14.41 14.36 14.08
C VAL A 570 -14.60 15.78 13.56
N VAL A 571 -14.52 16.75 14.46
CA VAL A 571 -14.47 18.18 14.16
C VAL A 571 -13.23 18.83 14.74
N GLN A 572 -12.68 19.83 14.06
CA GLN A 572 -11.59 20.66 14.55
C GLN A 572 -12.11 22.04 14.94
N ALA A 573 -11.85 22.46 16.18
CA ALA A 573 -12.09 23.83 16.63
C ALA A 573 -10.96 24.74 16.12
N MET A 574 -11.33 25.88 15.50
CA MET A 574 -10.38 26.91 15.08
C MET A 574 -9.86 27.75 16.24
N VAL A 575 -10.66 27.90 17.30
CA VAL A 575 -10.37 28.70 18.50
C VAL A 575 -10.56 27.79 19.71
N LEU A 576 -9.63 27.85 20.65
CA LEU A 576 -9.77 27.10 21.89
C LEU A 576 -10.97 27.61 22.71
N PRO A 577 -11.85 26.70 23.17
CA PRO A 577 -12.88 27.05 24.14
C PRO A 577 -12.23 27.44 25.48
N PRO A 578 -12.92 28.18 26.37
CA PRO A 578 -12.40 28.45 27.71
C PRO A 578 -12.20 27.13 28.48
N GLU A 579 -11.14 27.07 29.29
CA GLU A 579 -10.81 25.88 30.09
C GLU A 579 -11.89 25.52 31.11
N ASN A 580 -12.55 26.53 31.68
CA ASN A 580 -13.60 26.35 32.68
C ASN A 580 -14.89 27.04 32.26
N LEU A 581 -16.02 26.38 32.52
CA LEU A 581 -17.33 27.00 32.37
C LEU A 581 -17.50 28.15 33.39
N PRO A 582 -18.18 29.25 33.02
CA PRO A 582 -18.53 30.31 33.96
C PRO A 582 -19.26 29.76 35.20
N ALA A 583 -19.11 30.41 36.35
CA ALA A 583 -19.74 29.99 37.61
C ALA A 583 -21.27 29.87 37.46
N GLU A 584 -21.89 30.82 36.78
CA GLU A 584 -23.34 30.85 36.50
C GLU A 584 -23.80 29.66 35.64
N ALA A 585 -22.98 29.24 34.67
CA ALA A 585 -23.24 28.06 33.85
C ALA A 585 -23.17 26.77 34.68
N SER A 586 -22.16 26.69 35.54
CA SER A 586 -21.97 25.56 36.47
C SER A 586 -23.14 25.48 37.47
N GLU A 587 -23.63 26.62 37.98
CA GLU A 587 -24.81 26.67 38.85
C GLU A 587 -26.09 26.22 38.12
N ALA A 588 -26.29 26.63 36.87
CA ALA A 588 -27.42 26.18 36.05
C ALA A 588 -27.38 24.66 35.84
N ILE A 589 -26.21 24.08 35.58
CA ILE A 589 -26.02 22.63 35.42
C ILE A 589 -26.22 21.89 36.75
N ARG A 590 -25.77 22.46 37.89
CA ARG A 590 -26.07 21.92 39.23
C ARG A 590 -27.56 21.89 39.53
N ALA A 591 -28.32 22.89 39.09
CA ALA A 591 -29.78 22.89 39.25
C ALA A 591 -30.46 21.77 38.45
N TYR A 592 -29.81 21.35 37.35
CA TYR A 592 -30.19 20.19 36.53
C TYR A 592 -29.84 18.87 37.23
N PHE A 593 -28.71 18.81 37.94
CA PHE A 593 -28.13 17.60 38.56
C PHE A 593 -29.13 16.66 39.31
N PRO A 594 -30.08 17.17 40.13
CA PRO A 594 -31.02 16.33 40.86
C PRO A 594 -31.99 15.51 39.98
N LEU A 595 -32.29 15.97 38.76
CA LEU A 595 -33.17 15.28 37.82
C LEU A 595 -32.52 14.00 37.24
N PHE A 596 -31.19 13.89 37.30
CA PHE A 596 -30.41 12.74 36.82
C PHE A 596 -30.17 11.66 37.90
N LEU A 597 -30.51 11.93 39.16
CA LEU A 597 -30.18 11.07 40.31
C LEU A 597 -30.84 9.69 40.31
N SER A 598 -31.83 9.43 39.44
CA SER A 598 -32.50 8.12 39.38
C SER A 598 -31.63 7.01 38.75
N ARG A 599 -30.43 7.31 38.22
CA ARG A 599 -29.65 6.35 37.41
C ARG A 599 -28.15 6.20 37.72
N GLN A 600 -27.57 6.95 38.67
CA GLN A 600 -26.12 6.86 38.97
C GLN A 600 -25.84 6.67 40.49
N PRO A 601 -25.08 5.63 40.89
CA PRO A 601 -24.75 5.37 42.30
C PRO A 601 -23.85 6.46 42.92
N LEU A 602 -23.93 6.62 44.24
CA LEU A 602 -23.08 7.50 45.04
C LEU A 602 -21.61 7.01 45.01
N GLN A 603 -20.67 7.81 44.49
CA GLN A 603 -19.25 7.69 44.86
C GLN A 603 -18.78 8.98 45.56
N PRO A 604 -17.93 8.88 46.60
CA PRO A 604 -17.42 10.04 47.30
C PRO A 604 -16.33 10.71 46.46
N ALA A 605 -16.38 12.04 46.37
CA ALA A 605 -15.35 12.86 45.76
C ALA A 605 -14.03 12.71 46.53
N ALA A 606 -13.09 11.92 46.00
CA ALA A 606 -11.71 11.98 46.44
C ALA A 606 -11.05 13.19 45.76
N ARG A 607 -10.71 14.20 46.55
CA ARG A 607 -10.03 15.45 46.16
C ARG A 607 -8.52 15.27 45.93
N ASP A 608 -8.04 14.07 45.60
CA ASP A 608 -6.63 13.84 45.34
C ASP A 608 -6.34 13.78 43.84
N SER A 609 -5.34 14.55 43.43
CA SER A 609 -4.91 14.86 42.06
C SER A 609 -4.24 13.69 41.32
N SER A 610 -4.86 12.52 41.34
CA SER A 610 -4.43 11.36 40.56
C SER A 610 -5.63 10.81 39.78
N PRO A 611 -5.55 10.68 38.44
CA PRO A 611 -6.62 10.07 37.67
C PRO A 611 -6.82 8.63 38.17
N PRO A 612 -8.05 8.21 38.50
CA PRO A 612 -8.31 6.84 38.89
C PRO A 612 -8.05 5.94 37.69
N THR A 613 -6.95 5.20 37.72
CA THR A 613 -6.66 4.07 36.84
C THR A 613 -7.67 2.97 37.13
N GLY A 614 -8.81 3.02 36.44
CA GLY A 614 -9.89 2.05 36.56
C GLY A 614 -11.25 2.68 36.86
N ALA A 615 -11.77 3.47 35.92
CA ALA A 615 -13.19 3.81 35.93
C ALA A 615 -14.00 2.55 35.56
N HIS A 616 -14.38 1.77 36.57
CA HIS A 616 -15.43 0.77 36.45
C HIS A 616 -16.75 1.46 36.07
N HIS A 617 -17.14 1.36 34.80
CA HIS A 617 -18.48 1.76 34.36
C HIS A 617 -19.54 0.94 35.12
N PRO A 618 -20.49 1.60 35.84
CA PRO A 618 -21.56 0.88 36.50
C PRO A 618 -22.60 0.45 35.45
N HIS A 619 -23.00 -0.82 35.51
CA HIS A 619 -24.05 -1.49 34.71
C HIS A 619 -23.69 -2.15 33.36
N VAL A 620 -22.48 -2.67 33.18
CA VAL A 620 -22.26 -3.71 32.16
C VAL A 620 -22.51 -5.08 32.81
N ARG A 621 -23.65 -5.72 32.52
CA ARG A 621 -23.83 -7.18 32.69
C ARG A 621 -22.55 -7.85 32.21
N LYS A 622 -21.88 -8.71 33.02
CA LYS A 622 -20.66 -9.47 32.67
C LYS A 622 -20.64 -9.80 31.17
N ARG A 623 -20.05 -8.92 30.34
CA ARG A 623 -19.96 -9.11 28.90
C ARG A 623 -18.82 -10.09 28.69
N ARG A 624 -19.04 -11.11 27.86
CA ARG A 624 -17.97 -12.02 27.45
C ARG A 624 -16.94 -11.19 26.67
N SER A 625 -15.70 -11.21 27.11
CA SER A 625 -14.59 -10.39 26.60
C SER A 625 -13.64 -11.27 25.79
N MET A 626 -13.25 -10.80 24.61
CA MET A 626 -12.35 -11.50 23.69
C MET A 626 -11.19 -10.59 23.31
N LEU A 627 -9.97 -11.11 23.41
CA LEU A 627 -8.77 -10.46 22.87
C LEU A 627 -8.33 -11.21 21.62
N ILE A 628 -8.24 -10.53 20.48
CA ILE A 628 -7.71 -11.07 19.24
C ILE A 628 -6.27 -10.58 19.09
N LEU A 629 -5.32 -11.50 18.99
CA LEU A 629 -3.90 -11.22 18.81
C LEU A 629 -3.46 -11.56 17.40
N CYS A 630 -2.94 -10.55 16.70
CA CYS A 630 -2.45 -10.65 15.33
C CYS A 630 -0.99 -10.17 15.28
N GLU A 631 -0.23 -10.61 14.27
CA GLU A 631 1.11 -10.06 14.03
C GLU A 631 1.08 -8.54 13.79
N GLN A 632 0.07 -8.05 13.08
CA GLN A 632 -0.22 -6.64 12.80
C GLN A 632 -1.74 -6.43 12.86
N LEU A 633 -2.22 -5.20 12.99
CA LEU A 633 -3.65 -4.94 12.87
C LEU A 633 -4.16 -5.24 11.44
N PRO A 634 -5.37 -5.85 11.28
CA PRO A 634 -5.95 -6.09 9.96
C PRO A 634 -6.27 -4.76 9.25
N GLN A 635 -6.09 -4.76 7.93
CA GLN A 635 -6.35 -3.59 7.07
C GLN A 635 -7.23 -4.00 5.90
N SER A 636 -8.32 -3.29 5.65
CA SER A 636 -9.25 -3.61 4.54
C SER A 636 -8.58 -3.51 3.17
N LEU A 637 -7.62 -2.59 3.03
CA LEU A 637 -6.81 -2.42 1.82
C LEU A 637 -5.98 -3.66 1.48
N LYS A 638 -5.53 -4.42 2.49
CA LYS A 638 -4.75 -5.66 2.29
C LYS A 638 -5.60 -6.83 1.77
N GLY A 639 -6.92 -6.68 1.70
CA GLY A 639 -7.79 -7.71 1.12
C GLY A 639 -7.93 -8.97 1.97
N GLY A 640 -8.42 -10.03 1.34
CA GLY A 640 -8.47 -11.40 1.84
C GLY A 640 -8.82 -11.56 3.33
N SER A 641 -7.88 -12.16 4.06
CA SER A 641 -8.04 -12.57 5.47
C SER A 641 -8.21 -11.39 6.43
N SER A 642 -7.69 -10.21 6.08
CA SER A 642 -7.96 -8.99 6.84
C SER A 642 -9.44 -8.62 6.76
N ARG A 643 -10.04 -8.64 5.56
CA ARG A 643 -11.49 -8.40 5.39
C ARG A 643 -12.34 -9.49 6.02
N LYS A 644 -11.92 -10.75 5.93
CA LYS A 644 -12.54 -11.89 6.63
C LYS A 644 -12.62 -11.65 8.13
N LEU A 645 -11.50 -11.28 8.76
CA LEU A 645 -11.45 -10.98 10.20
C LEU A 645 -12.40 -9.82 10.54
N LEU A 646 -12.37 -8.72 9.77
CA LEU A 646 -13.28 -7.58 9.98
C LEU A 646 -14.77 -7.96 9.87
N ARG A 647 -15.15 -8.86 8.96
CA ARG A 647 -16.53 -9.39 8.88
C ARG A 647 -16.88 -10.22 10.11
N ARG A 648 -15.96 -11.06 10.60
CA ARG A 648 -16.17 -11.85 11.83
C ARG A 648 -16.30 -10.98 13.08
N LEU A 649 -15.54 -9.87 13.17
CA LEU A 649 -15.69 -8.89 14.25
C LEU A 649 -17.14 -8.38 14.35
N ARG A 650 -17.79 -8.10 13.20
CA ARG A 650 -19.20 -7.68 13.19
C ARG A 650 -20.14 -8.76 13.72
N LEU A 651 -19.92 -10.02 13.37
CA LEU A 651 -20.70 -11.15 13.90
C LEU A 651 -20.53 -11.30 15.42
N LEU A 652 -19.30 -11.21 15.91
CA LEU A 652 -19.00 -11.30 17.36
C LEU A 652 -19.66 -10.15 18.14
N GLN A 653 -19.69 -8.95 17.56
CA GLN A 653 -20.36 -7.81 18.17
C GLN A 653 -21.88 -7.93 18.19
N ALA A 654 -22.48 -8.48 17.12
CA ALA A 654 -23.91 -8.77 17.08
C ALA A 654 -24.31 -9.76 18.19
N ASP A 655 -23.44 -10.72 18.52
CA ASP A 655 -23.60 -11.67 19.64
C ASP A 655 -23.25 -11.06 21.02
N GLY A 656 -22.85 -9.78 21.06
CA GLY A 656 -22.66 -9.02 22.30
C GLY A 656 -21.28 -9.17 22.97
N TRP A 657 -20.28 -9.72 22.28
CA TRP A 657 -18.91 -9.80 22.78
C TRP A 657 -18.26 -8.42 22.86
N ALA A 658 -17.49 -8.20 23.93
CA ALA A 658 -16.56 -7.07 24.03
C ALA A 658 -15.22 -7.50 23.42
N VAL A 659 -14.88 -6.99 22.24
CA VAL A 659 -13.71 -7.43 21.47
C VAL A 659 -12.60 -6.38 21.51
N GLU A 660 -11.39 -6.83 21.83
CA GLU A 660 -10.15 -6.10 21.69
C GLU A 660 -9.31 -6.76 20.59
N VAL A 661 -8.64 -5.99 19.74
CA VAL A 661 -7.72 -6.48 18.71
C VAL A 661 -6.37 -5.83 18.93
N ALA A 662 -5.31 -6.62 19.01
CA ALA A 662 -3.97 -6.11 19.19
C ALA A 662 -3.00 -6.67 18.15
N GLY A 663 -2.30 -5.75 17.48
CA GLY A 663 -1.16 -6.03 16.62
C GLY A 663 0.12 -6.11 17.45
N LEU A 664 0.81 -7.24 17.36
CA LEU A 664 2.07 -7.44 18.07
C LEU A 664 3.22 -6.59 17.50
N ASN A 665 3.16 -6.24 16.21
CA ASN A 665 4.05 -5.28 15.55
C ASN A 665 3.28 -4.01 15.21
N PRO A 666 3.87 -2.82 15.44
CA PRO A 666 3.23 -1.57 15.03
C PRO A 666 3.11 -1.49 13.51
N VAL A 667 1.99 -0.93 13.05
CA VAL A 667 1.73 -0.61 11.66
C VAL A 667 2.02 0.88 11.45
N THR A 668 3.09 1.18 10.73
CA THR A 668 3.49 2.57 10.41
C THR A 668 2.45 3.29 9.56
N GLY A 669 2.15 4.54 9.93
CA GLY A 669 1.65 5.56 8.99
C GLY A 669 0.14 5.76 8.83
N GLN A 670 -0.76 5.21 9.64
CA GLN A 670 -2.21 5.40 9.40
C GLN A 670 -3.09 5.45 10.66
N GLY A 671 -2.88 6.43 11.54
CA GLY A 671 -3.76 6.66 12.70
C GLY A 671 -5.24 6.85 12.33
N LEU A 672 -5.54 7.50 11.19
CA LEU A 672 -6.90 7.75 10.72
C LEU A 672 -7.51 6.57 9.95
N ALA A 673 -6.75 5.82 9.15
CA ALA A 673 -7.30 4.67 8.40
C ALA A 673 -7.66 3.50 9.31
N LYS A 674 -7.01 3.38 10.48
CA LYS A 674 -7.36 2.41 11.54
C LYS A 674 -8.79 2.57 12.07
N ALA A 675 -9.38 3.77 12.03
CA ALA A 675 -10.72 4.01 12.57
C ALA A 675 -11.84 3.58 11.61
N LEU A 676 -11.61 3.64 10.29
CA LEU A 676 -12.64 3.37 9.28
C LEU A 676 -12.91 1.87 9.05
N ASP A 677 -11.91 1.02 9.29
CA ASP A 677 -12.00 -0.42 8.99
C ASP A 677 -12.70 -1.23 10.09
N PHE A 678 -12.58 -0.79 11.34
CA PHE A 678 -13.06 -1.54 12.50
C PHE A 678 -14.45 -1.07 12.92
N PRO A 679 -15.31 -1.97 13.40
CA PRO A 679 -16.55 -1.56 14.02
C PRO A 679 -16.25 -0.69 15.25
N GLY A 680 -17.02 0.38 15.43
CA GLY A 680 -16.71 1.43 16.39
C GLY A 680 -16.33 0.93 17.80
N ASN A 681 -17.05 -0.04 18.36
CA ASN A 681 -16.83 -0.53 19.73
C ASN A 681 -15.73 -1.61 19.88
N VAL A 682 -14.78 -1.74 18.94
CA VAL A 682 -13.60 -2.61 19.08
C VAL A 682 -12.43 -1.80 19.64
N ARG A 683 -11.75 -2.30 20.69
CA ARG A 683 -10.51 -1.69 21.17
C ARG A 683 -9.33 -2.11 20.33
N LEU A 684 -8.51 -1.17 19.88
CA LEU A 684 -7.37 -1.43 18.99
C LEU A 684 -6.07 -1.09 19.70
N TYR A 685 -5.09 -1.98 19.57
CA TYR A 685 -3.73 -1.76 20.06
C TYR A 685 -2.75 -2.01 18.92
N ASP A 686 -2.02 -0.98 18.51
CA ASP A 686 -1.06 -1.09 17.42
C ASP A 686 0.37 -1.07 17.94
N GLY A 687 1.02 -2.24 17.94
CA GLY A 687 2.36 -2.39 18.47
C GLY A 687 2.37 -2.54 19.97
N ILE A 688 2.28 -3.78 20.43
CA ILE A 688 2.49 -4.11 21.84
C ILE A 688 3.99 -4.17 22.12
N GLY A 689 4.49 -3.26 22.95
CA GLY A 689 5.91 -3.26 23.36
C GLY A 689 6.27 -4.53 24.16
N SER A 690 5.58 -4.78 25.27
CA SER A 690 5.75 -5.97 26.12
C SER A 690 4.47 -6.78 26.14
N VAL A 691 4.49 -7.96 25.50
CA VAL A 691 3.34 -8.87 25.47
C VAL A 691 2.96 -9.33 26.87
N GLN A 692 3.96 -9.51 27.74
CA GLN A 692 3.74 -9.90 29.13
C GLN A 692 2.98 -8.82 29.91
N ASP A 693 3.44 -7.56 29.88
CA ASP A 693 2.78 -6.47 30.62
C ASP A 693 1.37 -6.22 30.08
N PHE A 694 1.22 -6.31 28.75
CA PHE A 694 -0.07 -6.16 28.07
C PHE A 694 -1.07 -7.24 28.49
N LEU A 695 -0.66 -8.51 28.55
CA LEU A 695 -1.53 -9.59 29.00
C LEU A 695 -1.81 -9.52 30.52
N GLN A 696 -0.84 -9.06 31.32
CA GLN A 696 -1.01 -8.92 32.77
C GLN A 696 -2.06 -7.88 33.15
N SER A 697 -2.21 -6.81 32.35
CA SER A 697 -3.23 -5.78 32.57
C SER A 697 -4.65 -6.21 32.14
N ARG A 698 -4.82 -7.44 31.62
CA ARG A 698 -6.06 -7.94 30.99
C ARG A 698 -6.61 -9.20 31.67
N LYS A 699 -6.70 -9.17 33.01
CA LYS A 699 -7.21 -10.28 33.81
C LYS A 699 -8.68 -10.61 33.58
N ASP A 700 -9.44 -9.66 33.04
CA ASP A 700 -10.87 -9.81 32.78
C ASP A 700 -11.19 -10.41 31.40
N VAL A 701 -10.17 -10.74 30.59
CA VAL A 701 -10.36 -11.37 29.26
C VAL A 701 -10.73 -12.83 29.42
N SER A 702 -11.87 -13.23 28.84
CA SER A 702 -12.35 -14.63 28.92
C SER A 702 -11.77 -15.54 27.84
N LEU A 703 -11.43 -14.99 26.67
CA LEU A 703 -10.93 -15.72 25.51
C LEU A 703 -9.84 -14.92 24.77
N VAL A 704 -8.75 -15.59 24.39
CA VAL A 704 -7.72 -15.09 23.49
C VAL A 704 -7.79 -15.84 22.16
N TRP A 705 -7.88 -15.12 21.05
CA TRP A 705 -7.93 -15.67 19.70
C TRP A 705 -6.69 -15.25 18.92
N PHE A 706 -5.86 -16.21 18.51
CA PHE A 706 -4.64 -15.96 17.75
C PHE A 706 -4.90 -16.07 16.26
N CYS A 707 -4.43 -15.08 15.48
CA CYS A 707 -4.45 -15.12 14.02
C CYS A 707 -3.05 -15.46 13.49
N GLY A 708 -2.87 -16.71 13.07
CA GLY A 708 -1.60 -17.26 12.60
C GLY A 708 -0.74 -17.87 13.71
N THR A 709 0.14 -18.81 13.34
CA THR A 709 1.04 -19.52 14.25
C THR A 709 2.08 -18.59 14.89
N ALA A 710 2.61 -17.63 14.13
CA ALA A 710 3.57 -16.64 14.61
C ALA A 710 3.06 -15.79 15.79
N ALA A 711 1.75 -15.49 15.84
CA ALA A 711 1.15 -14.77 16.96
C ALA A 711 1.20 -15.59 18.26
N VAL A 712 0.96 -16.90 18.17
CA VAL A 712 1.08 -17.82 19.31
C VAL A 712 2.53 -17.96 19.74
N GLU A 713 3.46 -18.13 18.80
CA GLU A 713 4.89 -18.28 19.12
C GLU A 713 5.43 -17.10 19.92
N ARG A 714 5.06 -15.88 19.55
CA ARG A 714 5.46 -14.66 20.28
C ARG A 714 4.78 -14.52 21.65
N ALA A 715 3.54 -14.94 21.79
CA ALA A 715 2.79 -14.82 23.05
C ALA A 715 3.06 -15.98 24.02
N ALA A 716 3.55 -17.12 23.53
CA ALA A 716 3.74 -18.34 24.31
C ALA A 716 4.59 -18.13 25.59
N PRO A 717 5.74 -17.43 25.56
CA PRO A 717 6.53 -17.19 26.77
C PRO A 717 5.76 -16.41 27.84
N ALA A 718 4.99 -15.40 27.42
CA ALA A 718 4.19 -14.57 28.33
C ALA A 718 3.00 -15.35 28.92
N LEU A 719 2.31 -16.14 28.11
CA LEU A 719 1.21 -17.00 28.56
C LEU A 719 1.68 -18.02 29.61
N GLN A 720 2.84 -18.64 29.37
CA GLN A 720 3.44 -19.62 30.28
C GLN A 720 3.86 -18.98 31.62
N ALA A 721 4.39 -17.75 31.58
CA ALA A 721 4.81 -17.04 32.78
C ALA A 721 3.63 -16.53 33.63
N LEU A 722 2.54 -16.07 33.00
CA LEU A 722 1.43 -15.42 33.68
C LEU A 722 0.37 -16.40 34.21
N GLY A 723 0.28 -17.62 33.64
CA GLY A 723 -0.75 -18.59 34.04
C GLY A 723 -2.18 -18.06 33.83
N LEU A 724 -2.43 -17.39 32.70
CA LEU A 724 -3.72 -16.79 32.40
C LEU A 724 -4.87 -17.82 32.47
N GLU A 725 -5.98 -17.46 33.14
CA GLU A 725 -7.21 -18.26 33.16
C GLU A 725 -8.00 -18.19 31.84
N ALA A 726 -7.60 -17.28 30.94
CA ALA A 726 -8.23 -17.09 29.65
C ALA A 726 -8.06 -18.31 28.74
N ARG A 727 -9.12 -18.67 28.03
CA ARG A 727 -9.08 -19.78 27.06
C ARG A 727 -8.45 -19.28 25.76
N CYS A 728 -7.74 -20.15 25.04
CA CYS A 728 -6.98 -19.79 23.85
C CYS A 728 -7.48 -20.56 22.63
N VAL A 729 -7.65 -19.87 21.49
CA VAL A 729 -7.97 -20.46 20.18
C VAL A 729 -6.93 -20.00 19.18
N LEU A 730 -6.44 -20.93 18.34
CA LEU A 730 -5.55 -20.60 17.23
C LEU A 730 -6.30 -20.73 15.90
N GLU A 731 -6.40 -19.65 15.14
CA GLU A 731 -6.69 -19.73 13.70
C GLU A 731 -5.37 -19.85 12.94
N THR A 732 -5.21 -20.92 12.14
CA THR A 732 -3.94 -21.19 11.46
C THR A 732 -3.64 -20.18 10.35
N GLU A 733 -4.67 -19.52 9.81
CA GLU A 733 -4.52 -18.54 8.74
C GLU A 733 -4.07 -17.17 9.29
N ASN A 734 -3.01 -16.61 8.72
CA ASN A 734 -2.54 -15.28 9.07
C ASN A 734 -3.29 -14.19 8.28
N LEU A 735 -2.99 -12.92 8.58
CA LEU A 735 -3.63 -11.78 7.91
C LEU A 735 -3.22 -11.56 6.45
N LYS A 736 -2.21 -12.30 5.96
CA LYS A 736 -1.76 -12.33 4.56
C LYS A 736 -2.47 -13.41 3.75
N GLY A 737 -3.40 -14.18 4.34
CA GLY A 737 -4.08 -15.28 3.66
C GLY A 737 -3.26 -16.54 3.48
N GLN A 738 -2.19 -16.69 4.25
CA GLN A 738 -1.40 -17.92 4.30
C GLN A 738 -1.91 -18.81 5.43
N GLY A 739 -2.17 -20.07 5.12
CA GLY A 739 -2.43 -21.13 6.10
C GLY A 739 -1.15 -21.64 6.72
N LEU A 740 -1.09 -22.95 7.00
CA LEU A 740 0.14 -23.58 7.50
C LEU A 740 1.27 -23.52 6.46
N GLN A 741 2.47 -23.10 6.89
CA GLN A 741 3.65 -23.09 6.04
C GLN A 741 4.02 -24.52 5.59
N ALA A 742 3.89 -25.51 6.48
CA ALA A 742 4.12 -26.91 6.14
C ALA A 742 3.22 -27.40 4.99
N MET A 743 1.98 -26.90 4.92
CA MET A 743 1.05 -27.22 3.83
C MET A 743 1.50 -26.58 2.52
N GLU A 744 1.92 -25.31 2.53
CA GLU A 744 2.48 -24.65 1.35
C GLU A 744 3.74 -25.38 0.83
N ASP A 745 4.67 -25.74 1.71
CA ASP A 745 5.90 -26.46 1.36
C ASP A 745 5.60 -27.85 0.76
N TYR A 746 4.59 -28.54 1.30
CA TYR A 746 4.08 -29.78 0.71
C TYR A 746 3.50 -29.56 -0.69
N LEU A 747 2.70 -28.52 -0.90
CA LEU A 747 2.16 -28.20 -2.23
C LEU A 747 3.27 -27.83 -3.23
N ARG A 748 4.29 -27.07 -2.79
CA ARG A 748 5.48 -26.75 -3.60
C ARG A 748 6.24 -28.00 -4.03
N ARG A 749 6.40 -28.99 -3.14
CA ARG A 749 6.99 -30.30 -3.47
C ARG A 749 6.12 -31.10 -4.44
N ARG A 750 4.79 -31.05 -4.28
CA ARG A 750 3.85 -31.74 -5.20
C ARG A 750 3.89 -31.20 -6.61
N VAL A 751 4.07 -29.89 -6.78
CA VAL A 751 4.34 -29.28 -8.10
C VAL A 751 5.63 -29.84 -8.72
N GLY A 752 6.63 -30.18 -7.89
CA GLY A 752 7.82 -30.92 -8.29
C GLY A 752 7.64 -32.44 -8.38
N LEU A 753 6.40 -32.95 -8.45
CA LEU A 753 6.02 -34.36 -8.49
C LEU A 753 6.48 -35.20 -7.28
N GLN A 754 6.62 -34.56 -6.12
CA GLN A 754 6.95 -35.23 -4.85
C GLN A 754 5.76 -35.15 -3.88
N ASP A 755 5.11 -36.29 -3.65
CA ASP A 755 4.00 -36.42 -2.69
C ASP A 755 4.48 -37.15 -1.43
N ASP A 756 4.88 -36.39 -0.40
CA ASP A 756 5.38 -36.91 0.89
C ASP A 756 4.50 -36.45 2.06
N ARG A 757 3.35 -37.12 2.22
CA ARG A 757 2.42 -36.85 3.33
C ARG A 757 3.01 -37.14 4.72
N ALA A 758 3.99 -38.04 4.82
CA ALA A 758 4.62 -38.35 6.10
C ALA A 758 5.45 -37.16 6.59
N ARG A 759 6.21 -36.54 5.68
CA ARG A 759 6.97 -35.32 5.98
C ARG A 759 6.07 -34.13 6.28
N LEU A 760 4.95 -33.96 5.56
CA LEU A 760 3.94 -32.94 5.87
C LEU A 760 3.47 -33.04 7.33
N ALA A 761 3.18 -34.24 7.82
CA ALA A 761 2.75 -34.45 9.20
C ALA A 761 3.82 -34.06 10.24
N VAL A 762 5.11 -34.32 9.95
CA VAL A 762 6.23 -33.96 10.82
C VAL A 762 6.42 -32.45 10.86
N GLU A 763 6.45 -31.80 9.69
CA GLU A 763 6.63 -30.35 9.58
C GLU A 763 5.45 -29.59 10.20
N THR A 764 4.22 -30.07 10.02
CA THR A 764 3.02 -29.50 10.65
C THR A 764 3.09 -29.57 12.18
N ARG A 765 3.61 -30.66 12.75
CA ARG A 765 3.82 -30.76 14.21
C ARG A 765 4.89 -29.81 14.72
N ALA A 766 5.94 -29.58 13.94
CA ALA A 766 6.99 -28.64 14.29
C ALA A 766 6.46 -27.20 14.30
N GLU A 767 5.73 -26.81 13.25
CA GLU A 767 5.07 -25.51 13.14
C GLU A 767 4.05 -25.25 14.26
N LEU A 768 3.32 -26.30 14.69
CA LEU A 768 2.34 -26.21 15.77
C LEU A 768 2.89 -26.56 17.16
N HIS A 769 4.21 -26.43 17.37
CA HIS A 769 4.85 -26.78 18.64
C HIS A 769 4.24 -26.05 19.84
N ASN A 770 3.75 -24.81 19.69
CA ASN A 770 3.12 -24.03 20.77
C ASN A 770 1.58 -24.13 20.80
N ALA A 771 0.96 -24.86 19.87
CA ALA A 771 -0.50 -24.94 19.79
C ALA A 771 -1.15 -25.70 20.96
N TRP A 772 -0.36 -26.38 21.81
CA TRP A 772 -0.85 -27.01 23.04
C TRP A 772 -1.40 -26.01 24.07
N LEU A 773 -1.04 -24.72 23.94
CA LEU A 773 -1.61 -23.63 24.74
C LEU A 773 -3.09 -23.37 24.37
N CYS A 774 -3.52 -23.77 23.17
CA CYS A 774 -4.85 -23.53 22.65
C CYS A 774 -5.77 -24.73 22.91
N GLN A 775 -7.02 -24.45 23.29
CA GLN A 775 -8.07 -25.46 23.47
C GLN A 775 -8.69 -25.89 22.13
N ALA A 776 -8.64 -25.03 21.12
CA ALA A 776 -9.09 -25.34 19.77
C ALA A 776 -8.16 -24.75 18.72
N VAL A 777 -8.08 -25.44 17.58
CA VAL A 777 -7.42 -24.94 16.37
C VAL A 777 -8.48 -24.79 15.28
N VAL A 778 -8.42 -23.71 14.52
CA VAL A 778 -9.42 -23.36 13.51
C VAL A 778 -8.73 -23.22 12.15
N CYS A 779 -9.30 -23.86 11.13
CA CYS A 779 -8.83 -23.78 9.74
C CYS A 779 -9.99 -23.43 8.80
N SER A 780 -9.69 -22.83 7.66
CA SER A 780 -10.70 -22.47 6.66
C SER A 780 -11.14 -23.62 5.76
N ASP A 781 -10.33 -24.68 5.61
CA ASP A 781 -10.62 -25.82 4.74
C ASP A 781 -10.57 -27.19 5.44
N ARG A 782 -11.28 -28.15 4.84
CA ARG A 782 -11.47 -29.50 5.36
C ARG A 782 -10.21 -30.36 5.34
N GLU A 783 -9.29 -30.17 4.40
CA GLU A 783 -8.05 -30.97 4.32
C GLU A 783 -7.15 -30.68 5.51
N GLN A 784 -6.93 -29.39 5.81
CA GLN A 784 -6.17 -28.98 7.00
C GLN A 784 -6.87 -29.41 8.29
N THR A 785 -8.19 -29.21 8.41
CA THR A 785 -8.93 -29.67 9.60
C THR A 785 -8.76 -31.17 9.83
N THR A 786 -8.84 -31.99 8.77
CA THR A 786 -8.66 -33.45 8.87
C THR A 786 -7.22 -33.81 9.25
N LEU A 787 -6.22 -33.16 8.65
CA LEU A 787 -4.81 -33.35 9.00
C LEU A 787 -4.57 -33.07 10.50
N LEU A 788 -5.07 -31.96 11.00
CA LEU A 788 -4.90 -31.59 12.41
C LEU A 788 -5.62 -32.53 13.37
N GLN A 789 -6.82 -33.01 13.02
CA GLN A 789 -7.53 -34.03 13.79
C GLN A 789 -6.74 -35.35 13.83
N GLN A 790 -6.13 -35.77 12.72
CA GLN A 790 -5.27 -36.95 12.67
C GLN A 790 -4.00 -36.78 13.52
N LEU A 791 -3.51 -35.56 13.69
CA LEU A 791 -2.38 -35.23 14.56
C LEU A 791 -2.78 -35.09 16.03
N GLY A 792 -4.06 -35.17 16.37
CA GLY A 792 -4.59 -35.13 17.75
C GLY A 792 -5.01 -33.75 18.25
N TYR A 793 -5.13 -32.75 17.38
CA TYR A 793 -5.63 -31.43 17.75
C TYR A 793 -7.16 -31.38 17.71
N ASP A 794 -7.78 -30.62 18.62
CA ASP A 794 -9.21 -30.30 18.57
C ASP A 794 -9.42 -29.24 17.48
N ALA A 795 -9.42 -29.69 16.23
CA ALA A 795 -9.48 -28.82 15.06
C ALA A 795 -10.90 -28.70 14.49
N PHE A 796 -11.29 -27.48 14.16
CA PHE A 796 -12.60 -27.12 13.62
C PHE A 796 -12.45 -26.42 12.27
N GLN A 797 -13.42 -26.65 11.39
CA GLN A 797 -13.52 -25.89 10.14
C GLN A 797 -14.35 -24.63 10.38
N LEU A 798 -13.83 -23.48 9.96
CA LEU A 798 -14.52 -22.19 9.98
C LEU A 798 -14.31 -21.47 8.64
N GLU A 799 -15.34 -21.54 7.78
CA GLU A 799 -15.30 -20.96 6.43
C GLU A 799 -15.29 -19.41 6.46
N ASP A 800 -15.02 -18.79 5.31
CA ASP A 800 -15.13 -17.34 5.13
C ASP A 800 -16.60 -16.89 4.98
N VAL A 801 -16.88 -15.64 5.39
CA VAL A 801 -18.20 -15.01 5.37
C VAL A 801 -18.37 -14.21 4.07
N PRO A 802 -19.37 -14.54 3.22
CA PRO A 802 -19.72 -13.69 2.07
C PRO A 802 -20.11 -12.27 2.50
N PRO A 803 -19.80 -11.22 1.71
CA PRO A 803 -20.11 -9.83 2.05
C PRO A 803 -21.62 -9.58 2.30
N GLU A 804 -21.92 -8.69 3.25
CA GLU A 804 -23.30 -8.37 3.70
C GLU A 804 -24.11 -7.59 2.66
N THR A 805 -23.48 -6.66 1.95
CA THR A 805 -24.10 -5.95 0.83
C THR A 805 -24.11 -6.87 -0.38
N GLU A 806 -25.31 -7.19 -0.89
CA GLU A 806 -25.39 -7.55 -2.31
C GLU A 806 -24.84 -6.35 -3.07
N VAL A 807 -23.85 -6.57 -3.95
CA VAL A 807 -23.40 -5.52 -4.88
C VAL A 807 -24.67 -4.98 -5.52
N SER A 808 -24.96 -3.71 -5.24
CA SER A 808 -26.23 -3.09 -5.62
C SER A 808 -26.44 -3.33 -7.11
N PRO A 809 -27.63 -3.76 -7.56
CA PRO A 809 -27.91 -3.99 -8.96
C PRO A 809 -28.01 -2.64 -9.69
N ALA A 810 -26.91 -1.90 -9.77
CA ALA A 810 -26.64 -1.12 -10.96
C ALA A 810 -26.78 -2.12 -12.12
N GLN A 811 -27.61 -1.78 -13.12
CA GLN A 811 -28.03 -2.66 -14.21
C GLN A 811 -26.96 -3.70 -14.54
N PRO A 812 -27.27 -5.01 -14.50
CA PRO A 812 -26.27 -6.03 -14.75
C PRO A 812 -25.62 -5.75 -16.11
N VAL A 813 -24.35 -5.36 -16.08
CA VAL A 813 -23.54 -5.18 -17.29
C VAL A 813 -23.64 -6.51 -18.05
N GLY A 814 -24.01 -6.49 -19.33
CA GLY A 814 -24.15 -7.71 -20.14
C GLY A 814 -22.80 -8.37 -20.38
N TRP A 815 -22.79 -9.65 -20.78
CA TRP A 815 -21.55 -10.37 -21.15
C TRP A 815 -20.73 -9.62 -22.21
N GLU A 816 -21.41 -9.00 -23.18
CA GLU A 816 -20.79 -8.24 -24.26
C GLU A 816 -19.99 -7.03 -23.78
N ALA A 817 -20.45 -6.36 -22.71
CA ALA A 817 -19.80 -5.15 -22.18
C ALA A 817 -18.62 -5.44 -21.24
N ARG A 818 -18.34 -6.72 -20.96
CA ARG A 818 -17.20 -7.14 -20.13
C ARG A 818 -16.02 -7.57 -20.99
N ASP A 819 -14.81 -7.13 -20.63
CA ASP A 819 -13.57 -7.58 -21.26
C ASP A 819 -12.41 -7.60 -20.25
N GLY A 820 -11.46 -8.50 -20.45
CA GLY A 820 -10.30 -8.66 -19.58
C GLY A 820 -10.42 -9.74 -18.50
N LEU A 821 -9.26 -10.07 -17.92
CA LEU A 821 -9.08 -11.05 -16.85
C LEU A 821 -8.77 -10.32 -15.55
N LEU A 822 -9.35 -10.77 -14.44
CA LEU A 822 -9.03 -10.26 -13.10
C LEU A 822 -8.23 -11.30 -12.33
N PHE A 823 -6.96 -11.02 -12.03
CA PHE A 823 -6.13 -11.83 -11.14
C PHE A 823 -6.50 -11.54 -9.68
N ALA A 824 -6.94 -12.58 -8.97
CA ALA A 824 -7.57 -12.45 -7.65
C ALA A 824 -6.69 -12.86 -6.46
N LEU A 825 -5.46 -13.36 -6.67
CA LEU A 825 -4.60 -13.79 -5.58
C LEU A 825 -3.75 -12.62 -5.06
N PRO A 826 -3.73 -12.30 -3.76
CA PRO A 826 -2.90 -11.23 -3.23
C PRO A 826 -1.41 -11.57 -3.30
N VAL A 827 -0.57 -10.55 -3.48
CA VAL A 827 0.89 -10.64 -3.53
C VAL A 827 1.48 -9.75 -2.44
N HIS A 828 1.87 -10.35 -1.33
CA HIS A 828 2.41 -9.66 -0.17
C HIS A 828 3.93 -9.54 -0.23
N GLU A 829 4.61 -10.56 -0.75
CA GLU A 829 6.07 -10.66 -0.78
C GLU A 829 6.55 -11.40 -2.04
N ALA A 830 7.77 -11.09 -2.47
CA ALA A 830 8.37 -11.76 -3.62
C ALA A 830 8.60 -13.25 -3.30
N GLY A 831 7.92 -14.12 -4.04
CA GLY A 831 8.07 -15.57 -3.95
C GLY A 831 6.98 -16.26 -3.13
N ASP A 832 6.04 -15.50 -2.57
CA ASP A 832 4.84 -16.06 -1.93
C ASP A 832 3.94 -16.83 -2.92
N ALA A 833 2.90 -17.48 -2.39
CA ALA A 833 1.99 -18.29 -3.20
C ALA A 833 1.26 -17.50 -4.30
N GLY A 834 0.96 -16.21 -4.07
CA GLY A 834 0.32 -15.34 -5.04
C GLY A 834 1.28 -14.94 -6.16
N HIS A 835 2.52 -14.59 -5.83
CA HIS A 835 3.58 -14.28 -6.78
C HIS A 835 3.91 -15.49 -7.65
N ASP A 836 4.00 -16.68 -7.05
CA ASP A 836 4.21 -17.95 -7.74
C ASP A 836 3.11 -18.23 -8.78
N ALA A 837 1.85 -18.04 -8.40
CA ALA A 837 0.70 -18.21 -9.28
C ALA A 837 0.68 -17.20 -10.44
N LEU A 838 1.02 -15.93 -10.16
CA LEU A 838 1.15 -14.90 -11.20
C LEU A 838 2.26 -15.28 -12.19
N ASN A 839 3.41 -15.70 -11.69
CA ASN A 839 4.55 -16.07 -12.52
C ASN A 839 4.21 -17.25 -13.45
N TRP A 840 3.62 -18.31 -12.90
CA TRP A 840 3.21 -19.46 -13.68
C TRP A 840 2.16 -19.10 -14.74
N PHE A 841 1.15 -18.29 -14.39
CA PHE A 841 0.14 -17.85 -15.35
C PHE A 841 0.76 -17.06 -16.52
N CYS A 842 1.65 -16.12 -16.23
CA CYS A 842 2.28 -15.30 -17.26
C CYS A 842 3.17 -16.13 -18.19
N LEU A 843 3.88 -17.13 -17.64
CA LEU A 843 4.83 -17.94 -18.40
C LEU A 843 4.16 -19.08 -19.18
N GLU A 844 3.20 -19.77 -18.58
CA GLU A 844 2.66 -21.03 -19.10
C GLU A 844 1.25 -20.90 -19.67
N VAL A 845 0.44 -19.94 -19.24
CA VAL A 845 -0.99 -19.86 -19.63
C VAL A 845 -1.22 -18.75 -20.65
N LEU A 846 -0.75 -17.54 -20.34
CA LEU A 846 -1.00 -16.33 -21.13
C LEU A 846 -0.56 -16.45 -22.61
N PRO A 847 0.59 -17.07 -22.96
CA PRO A 847 1.00 -17.23 -24.35
C PRO A 847 0.00 -18.05 -25.20
N HIS A 848 -0.58 -19.10 -24.63
CA HIS A 848 -1.60 -19.91 -25.33
C HIS A 848 -2.90 -19.13 -25.54
N LEU A 849 -3.29 -18.33 -24.55
CA LEU A 849 -4.48 -17.49 -24.59
C LEU A 849 -4.41 -16.44 -25.70
N GLN A 850 -3.27 -15.73 -25.78
CA GLN A 850 -3.00 -14.72 -26.81
C GLN A 850 -2.97 -15.34 -28.22
N LYS A 851 -2.38 -16.54 -28.36
CA LYS A 851 -2.32 -17.26 -29.64
C LYS A 851 -3.72 -17.57 -30.19
N VAL A 852 -4.68 -17.95 -29.34
CA VAL A 852 -6.03 -18.35 -29.79
C VAL A 852 -6.94 -17.15 -30.03
N LEU A 853 -6.89 -16.12 -29.18
CA LEU A 853 -7.76 -14.95 -29.33
C LEU A 853 -7.32 -13.99 -30.43
N GLY A 854 -6.07 -14.10 -30.91
CA GLY A 854 -5.53 -13.23 -31.95
C GLY A 854 -5.43 -11.75 -31.54
N ARG A 855 -5.64 -11.45 -30.25
CA ARG A 855 -5.53 -10.13 -29.64
C ARG A 855 -4.99 -10.24 -28.21
N GLU A 856 -4.42 -9.16 -27.71
CA GLU A 856 -4.01 -9.06 -26.31
C GLU A 856 -5.26 -8.87 -25.42
N VAL A 857 -5.36 -9.67 -24.36
CA VAL A 857 -6.45 -9.57 -23.37
C VAL A 857 -5.89 -8.89 -22.12
N PRO A 858 -6.47 -7.78 -21.65
CA PRO A 858 -5.95 -7.10 -20.47
C PRO A 858 -6.13 -7.98 -19.22
N VAL A 859 -5.06 -8.09 -18.42
CA VAL A 859 -5.00 -8.78 -17.13
C VAL A 859 -4.84 -7.74 -16.04
N TYR A 860 -5.88 -7.59 -15.23
CA TYR A 860 -5.94 -6.67 -14.11
C TYR A 860 -5.56 -7.38 -12.81
N ILE A 861 -4.69 -6.77 -12.01
CA ILE A 861 -4.38 -7.26 -10.66
C ILE A 861 -5.40 -6.61 -9.71
N GLY A 862 -6.40 -7.39 -9.28
CA GLY A 862 -7.54 -6.91 -8.48
C GLY A 862 -7.38 -7.09 -6.98
N SER A 863 -6.33 -7.78 -6.56
CA SER A 863 -5.97 -8.11 -5.18
C SER A 863 -4.88 -7.17 -4.66
N TYR A 864 -4.61 -7.24 -3.35
CA TYR A 864 -3.53 -6.45 -2.76
C TYR A 864 -2.17 -6.84 -3.35
N ARG A 865 -1.39 -5.83 -3.78
CA ARG A 865 0.02 -5.94 -4.12
C ARG A 865 0.81 -5.06 -3.14
N ASN A 866 1.79 -5.63 -2.47
CA ASN A 866 2.76 -4.85 -1.72
C ASN A 866 3.62 -4.00 -2.67
N PRO A 867 3.71 -2.66 -2.50
CA PRO A 867 4.50 -1.79 -3.37
C PRO A 867 5.98 -2.19 -3.50
N THR A 868 6.53 -2.91 -2.51
CA THR A 868 7.93 -3.37 -2.55
C THR A 868 8.17 -4.57 -3.47
N VAL A 869 7.10 -5.25 -3.92
CA VAL A 869 7.20 -6.38 -4.86
C VAL A 869 7.28 -5.82 -6.28
N ALA A 870 8.50 -5.86 -6.83
CA ALA A 870 8.81 -5.55 -8.22
C ALA A 870 7.99 -6.44 -9.16
N LEU A 871 7.20 -5.84 -10.05
CA LEU A 871 6.44 -6.54 -11.09
C LEU A 871 6.83 -6.06 -12.51
N GLU A 872 7.91 -5.28 -12.62
CA GLU A 872 8.37 -4.65 -13.86
C GLU A 872 8.75 -5.71 -14.91
N ASP A 873 9.28 -6.86 -14.47
CA ASP A 873 9.60 -8.02 -15.32
C ASP A 873 8.39 -8.59 -16.05
N TYR A 874 7.17 -8.36 -15.56
CA TYR A 874 5.93 -8.80 -16.20
C TYR A 874 5.46 -7.85 -17.31
N GLY A 875 6.00 -6.63 -17.40
CA GLY A 875 5.67 -5.67 -18.45
C GLY A 875 5.95 -6.19 -19.87
N ARG A 876 6.86 -7.16 -20.01
CA ARG A 876 7.16 -7.84 -21.29
C ARG A 876 5.96 -8.59 -21.89
N PHE A 877 4.94 -8.94 -21.09
CA PHE A 877 3.80 -9.72 -21.54
C PHE A 877 2.69 -8.90 -22.19
N GLY A 878 2.80 -7.56 -22.23
CA GLY A 878 1.93 -6.60 -22.95
C GLY A 878 0.50 -6.47 -22.41
N ALA A 879 -0.06 -7.58 -21.95
CA ALA A 879 -1.43 -7.75 -21.49
C ALA A 879 -1.66 -7.34 -20.03
N ILE A 880 -0.63 -7.15 -19.20
CA ILE A 880 -0.83 -6.90 -17.76
C ILE A 880 -1.00 -5.40 -17.53
N THR A 881 -2.25 -4.98 -17.26
CA THR A 881 -2.63 -3.59 -17.05
C THR A 881 -3.24 -3.45 -15.65
N GLY A 882 -2.68 -2.57 -14.81
CA GLY A 882 -3.19 -2.36 -13.45
C GLY A 882 -2.11 -2.25 -12.37
N LEU A 883 -0.88 -1.85 -12.72
CA LEU A 883 0.23 -1.71 -11.78
C LEU A 883 0.16 -0.46 -10.89
N GLN A 884 -0.87 0.37 -11.02
CA GLN A 884 -1.04 1.56 -10.19
C GLN A 884 -2.47 1.73 -9.71
N GLY A 885 -2.64 1.69 -8.40
CA GLY A 885 -3.75 2.36 -7.73
C GLY A 885 -4.64 1.48 -6.86
N THR A 886 -5.16 2.11 -5.82
CA THR A 886 -6.23 1.67 -4.92
C THR A 886 -7.58 1.55 -5.63
N ALA A 887 -7.63 0.88 -6.79
CA ALA A 887 -8.89 0.68 -7.51
C ALA A 887 -9.83 -0.21 -6.67
N LEU A 888 -11.09 0.20 -6.54
CA LEU A 888 -12.11 -0.57 -5.84
C LEU A 888 -12.31 -1.92 -6.56
N PRO A 889 -12.21 -3.08 -5.86
CA PRO A 889 -12.44 -4.39 -6.46
C PRO A 889 -13.78 -4.52 -7.19
N GLU A 890 -14.80 -3.77 -6.77
CA GLU A 890 -16.14 -3.80 -7.35
C GLU A 890 -16.17 -3.32 -8.82
N GLU A 891 -15.44 -2.28 -9.17
CA GLU A 891 -15.43 -1.76 -10.55
C GLU A 891 -14.69 -2.70 -11.49
N LEU A 892 -13.61 -3.34 -11.01
CA LEU A 892 -12.90 -4.36 -11.77
C LEU A 892 -13.74 -5.63 -11.95
N LEU A 893 -14.51 -6.04 -10.92
CA LEU A 893 -15.47 -7.14 -11.03
C LEU A 893 -16.61 -6.83 -12.01
N LYS A 894 -17.05 -5.57 -12.12
CA LYS A 894 -18.04 -5.17 -13.13
C LYS A 894 -17.47 -5.21 -14.55
N ARG A 895 -16.20 -4.85 -14.73
CA ARG A 895 -15.50 -4.74 -16.02
C ARG A 895 -15.02 -6.09 -16.57
N CYS A 896 -14.38 -6.91 -15.74
CA CYS A 896 -13.66 -8.10 -16.21
C CYS A 896 -14.62 -9.24 -16.56
N ARG A 897 -14.32 -9.99 -17.63
CA ARG A 897 -15.14 -11.12 -18.07
C ARG A 897 -14.92 -12.36 -17.22
N VAL A 898 -13.68 -12.60 -16.79
CA VAL A 898 -13.30 -13.81 -16.04
C VAL A 898 -12.37 -13.42 -14.90
N VAL A 899 -12.59 -14.03 -13.74
CA VAL A 899 -11.65 -14.00 -12.61
C VAL A 899 -10.73 -15.22 -12.71
N ILE A 900 -9.43 -15.00 -12.63
CA ILE A 900 -8.42 -16.06 -12.68
C ILE A 900 -7.73 -16.21 -11.31
N ALA A 901 -7.63 -17.46 -10.87
CA ALA A 901 -6.99 -17.83 -9.62
C ALA A 901 -6.10 -19.08 -9.82
N PRO A 902 -4.94 -18.92 -10.48
CA PRO A 902 -4.04 -20.02 -10.85
C PRO A 902 -3.18 -20.52 -9.67
N GLY A 903 -3.78 -20.62 -8.48
CA GLY A 903 -3.07 -20.93 -7.24
C GLY A 903 -2.69 -22.41 -7.15
N ARG A 904 -1.42 -22.75 -7.35
CA ARG A 904 -0.91 -24.13 -7.24
C ARG A 904 -0.35 -24.49 -5.86
N VAL A 905 0.06 -23.48 -5.09
CA VAL A 905 0.68 -23.66 -3.75
C VAL A 905 -0.07 -22.94 -2.63
N VAL A 906 -1.28 -22.44 -2.92
CA VAL A 906 -2.11 -21.72 -1.94
C VAL A 906 -2.59 -22.69 -0.85
N SER A 907 -2.26 -22.37 0.40
CA SER A 907 -2.51 -23.23 1.57
C SER A 907 -3.82 -22.94 2.30
N ALA A 908 -4.59 -21.92 1.92
CA ALA A 908 -5.84 -21.53 2.58
C ALA A 908 -6.95 -21.14 1.58
N GLN A 909 -8.14 -20.82 2.09
CA GLN A 909 -9.21 -20.20 1.27
C GLN A 909 -8.84 -18.76 0.89
N VAL A 910 -9.31 -18.31 -0.27
CA VAL A 910 -9.03 -16.96 -0.79
C VAL A 910 -10.30 -16.11 -0.75
N GLY A 911 -10.30 -15.06 0.07
CA GLY A 911 -11.46 -14.19 0.28
C GLY A 911 -11.90 -13.44 -0.98
N GLU A 912 -10.96 -13.05 -1.85
CA GLU A 912 -11.24 -12.41 -3.14
C GLU A 912 -12.10 -13.28 -4.05
N LEU A 913 -11.98 -14.61 -3.95
CA LEU A 913 -12.83 -15.54 -4.70
C LEU A 913 -14.25 -15.61 -4.15
N VAL A 914 -14.41 -15.45 -2.83
CA VAL A 914 -15.73 -15.32 -2.20
C VAL A 914 -16.42 -14.02 -2.65
N GLU A 915 -15.67 -12.92 -2.75
CA GLU A 915 -16.15 -11.65 -3.27
C GLU A 915 -16.54 -11.75 -4.75
N ALA A 916 -15.69 -12.34 -5.58
CA ALA A 916 -15.97 -12.57 -7.00
C ALA A 916 -17.21 -13.45 -7.22
N ALA A 917 -17.35 -14.53 -6.44
CA ALA A 917 -18.51 -15.42 -6.50
C ALA A 917 -19.80 -14.69 -6.09
N SER A 918 -19.72 -13.80 -5.11
CA SER A 918 -20.85 -12.97 -4.67
C SER A 918 -21.27 -11.96 -5.75
N ALA A 919 -20.31 -11.38 -6.47
CA ALA A 919 -20.59 -10.53 -7.65
C ALA A 919 -21.09 -11.36 -8.86
N GLY A 920 -20.83 -12.66 -8.87
CA GLY A 920 -21.20 -13.59 -9.93
C GLY A 920 -20.35 -13.42 -11.18
N VAL A 921 -19.07 -13.08 -11.03
CA VAL A 921 -18.12 -13.15 -12.14
C VAL A 921 -17.59 -14.58 -12.22
N PRO A 922 -17.67 -15.28 -13.37
CA PRO A 922 -17.14 -16.63 -13.50
C PRO A 922 -15.65 -16.74 -13.19
N ILE A 923 -15.27 -17.84 -12.53
CA ILE A 923 -13.93 -18.06 -12.00
C ILE A 923 -13.29 -19.26 -12.69
N VAL A 924 -12.01 -19.12 -13.07
CA VAL A 924 -11.14 -20.23 -13.49
C VAL A 924 -10.05 -20.42 -12.45
N THR A 925 -9.91 -21.64 -11.93
CA THR A 925 -8.96 -21.96 -10.86
C THR A 925 -8.35 -23.36 -11.03
N THR A 926 -7.46 -23.75 -10.11
CA THR A 926 -6.77 -25.05 -10.09
C THR A 926 -7.56 -26.08 -9.25
N PRO A 927 -7.30 -27.39 -9.40
CA PRO A 927 -7.95 -28.42 -8.58
C PRO A 927 -7.72 -28.22 -7.09
N GLN A 928 -6.49 -27.84 -6.71
CA GLN A 928 -6.06 -27.62 -5.33
C GLN A 928 -6.86 -26.49 -4.68
N LEU A 929 -6.99 -25.35 -5.37
CA LEU A 929 -7.71 -24.21 -4.83
C LEU A 929 -9.23 -24.43 -4.85
N ALA A 930 -9.78 -25.08 -5.88
CA ALA A 930 -11.20 -25.47 -5.91
C ALA A 930 -11.57 -26.39 -4.75
N GLN A 931 -10.72 -27.38 -4.42
CA GLN A 931 -10.93 -28.26 -3.28
C GLN A 931 -10.98 -27.48 -1.95
N ARG A 932 -10.13 -26.47 -1.76
CA ARG A 932 -10.12 -25.63 -0.56
C ARG A 932 -11.36 -24.75 -0.43
N MET A 933 -11.87 -24.25 -1.56
CA MET A 933 -13.12 -23.49 -1.61
C MET A 933 -14.37 -24.38 -1.47
N GLY A 934 -14.21 -25.71 -1.60
CA GLY A 934 -15.33 -26.66 -1.65
C GLY A 934 -16.19 -26.48 -2.90
N TRP A 935 -15.55 -26.20 -4.04
CA TRP A 935 -16.19 -25.96 -5.34
C TRP A 935 -16.11 -27.15 -6.27
N GLU A 936 -17.16 -27.35 -7.08
CA GLU A 936 -17.23 -28.39 -8.09
C GLU A 936 -17.03 -27.79 -9.49
N ALA A 937 -16.33 -28.52 -10.35
CA ALA A 937 -16.15 -28.13 -11.74
C ALA A 937 -17.51 -28.02 -12.46
N GLU A 938 -17.64 -27.02 -13.33
CA GLU A 938 -18.84 -26.76 -14.15
C GLU A 938 -20.09 -26.32 -13.36
N ARG A 939 -19.96 -26.19 -12.03
CA ARG A 939 -21.04 -25.77 -11.15
C ARG A 939 -20.77 -24.38 -10.58
N GLU A 940 -19.70 -24.21 -9.81
CA GLU A 940 -19.29 -22.92 -9.25
C GLU A 940 -18.16 -22.26 -10.05
N CYS A 941 -17.28 -23.06 -10.66
CA CYS A 941 -16.10 -22.57 -11.38
C CYS A 941 -15.69 -23.52 -12.52
N LYS A 942 -14.76 -23.05 -13.36
CA LYS A 942 -13.96 -23.92 -14.21
C LYS A 942 -12.68 -24.32 -13.48
N ILE A 943 -12.31 -25.60 -13.59
CA ILE A 943 -11.05 -26.13 -13.05
C ILE A 943 -10.13 -26.44 -14.23
N GLY A 944 -8.98 -25.77 -14.29
CA GLY A 944 -7.91 -26.01 -15.27
C GLY A 944 -6.70 -26.68 -14.63
N SER A 945 -5.94 -27.43 -15.43
CA SER A 945 -4.70 -28.08 -14.97
C SER A 945 -3.73 -27.08 -14.33
N GLN A 946 -3.08 -27.49 -13.25
CA GLN A 946 -1.97 -26.75 -12.61
C GLN A 946 -0.59 -27.10 -13.21
N ASP A 947 -0.53 -28.15 -14.03
CA ASP A 947 0.71 -28.68 -14.62
C ASP A 947 0.79 -28.37 -16.13
N GLU A 948 -0.36 -28.16 -16.78
CA GLU A 948 -0.47 -27.90 -18.23
C GLU A 948 -1.15 -26.55 -18.49
N GLY A 949 -0.36 -25.51 -18.81
CA GLY A 949 -0.88 -24.16 -19.03
C GLY A 949 -1.87 -24.04 -20.20
N ALA A 950 -1.72 -24.87 -21.23
CA ALA A 950 -2.65 -24.93 -22.36
C ALA A 950 -4.07 -25.36 -21.95
N ASP A 951 -4.19 -26.29 -21.00
CA ASP A 951 -5.51 -26.70 -20.49
C ASP A 951 -6.18 -25.56 -19.72
N PHE A 952 -5.43 -24.88 -18.84
CA PHE A 952 -5.94 -23.73 -18.12
C PHE A 952 -6.40 -22.61 -19.07
N ALA A 953 -5.63 -22.34 -20.12
CA ALA A 953 -6.01 -21.38 -21.16
C ALA A 953 -7.31 -21.77 -21.87
N ARG A 954 -7.52 -23.05 -22.20
CA ARG A 954 -8.79 -23.54 -22.79
C ARG A 954 -9.99 -23.26 -21.89
N LYS A 955 -9.84 -23.41 -20.57
CA LYS A 955 -10.92 -23.11 -19.62
C LYS A 955 -11.30 -21.63 -19.61
N ILE A 956 -10.33 -20.73 -19.74
CA ILE A 956 -10.59 -19.29 -19.88
C ILE A 956 -11.28 -19.00 -21.22
N LEU A 957 -10.78 -19.58 -22.30
CA LEU A 957 -11.31 -19.37 -23.65
C LEU A 957 -12.78 -19.77 -23.79
N ALA A 958 -13.20 -20.86 -23.15
CA ALA A 958 -14.58 -21.31 -23.13
C ALA A 958 -15.54 -20.20 -22.62
N LEU A 959 -15.16 -19.51 -21.53
CA LEU A 959 -15.93 -18.39 -20.97
C LEU A 959 -15.89 -17.10 -21.80
N TYR A 960 -14.90 -16.98 -22.69
CA TYR A 960 -14.79 -15.89 -23.65
C TYR A 960 -15.59 -16.12 -24.93
N GLN A 961 -15.95 -17.36 -25.23
CA GLN A 961 -16.59 -17.77 -26.48
C GLN A 961 -18.05 -18.21 -26.29
N ASP A 962 -18.43 -18.68 -25.11
CA ASP A 962 -19.77 -19.19 -24.81
C ASP A 962 -20.45 -18.39 -23.68
N GLU A 963 -21.40 -17.53 -24.07
CA GLU A 963 -22.20 -16.74 -23.13
C GLU A 963 -23.10 -17.63 -22.24
N ARG A 964 -23.64 -18.74 -22.75
CA ARG A 964 -24.54 -19.61 -21.97
C ARG A 964 -23.78 -20.27 -20.84
N GLU A 965 -22.58 -20.75 -21.15
CA GLU A 965 -21.68 -21.33 -20.16
C GLU A 965 -21.25 -20.29 -19.12
N TRP A 966 -20.92 -19.07 -19.56
CA TRP A 966 -20.62 -17.94 -18.67
C TRP A 966 -21.79 -17.65 -17.72
N GLN A 967 -23.03 -17.59 -18.23
CA GLN A 967 -24.23 -17.32 -17.43
C GLN A 967 -24.53 -18.45 -16.44
N ALA A 968 -24.34 -19.71 -16.84
CA ALA A 968 -24.56 -20.88 -15.99
C ALA A 968 -23.63 -20.86 -14.77
N LEU A 969 -22.33 -20.61 -14.99
CA LEU A 969 -21.32 -20.52 -13.93
C LEU A 969 -21.50 -19.28 -13.05
N SER A 970 -21.82 -18.13 -13.65
CA SER A 970 -22.17 -16.92 -12.91
C SER A 970 -23.33 -17.17 -11.92
N ALA A 971 -24.37 -17.86 -12.39
CA ALA A 971 -25.52 -18.21 -11.55
C ALA A 971 -25.14 -19.23 -10.46
N GLY A 972 -24.28 -20.20 -10.76
CA GLY A 972 -23.77 -21.17 -9.78
C GLY A 972 -22.98 -20.53 -8.66
N ALA A 973 -22.02 -19.66 -8.99
CA ALA A 973 -21.23 -18.92 -8.02
C ALA A 973 -22.09 -18.04 -7.10
N ARG A 974 -23.10 -17.34 -7.65
CA ARG A 974 -24.05 -16.54 -6.84
C ARG A 974 -24.93 -17.41 -5.94
N ARG A 975 -25.39 -18.56 -6.43
CA ARG A 975 -26.16 -19.51 -5.60
C ARG A 975 -25.32 -20.00 -4.43
N TRP A 976 -24.08 -20.41 -4.67
CA TRP A 976 -23.15 -20.83 -3.63
C TRP A 976 -22.96 -19.76 -2.54
N ALA A 977 -22.78 -18.49 -2.93
CA ALA A 977 -22.62 -17.38 -2.00
C ALA A 977 -23.91 -17.09 -1.21
N ARG A 978 -25.07 -17.11 -1.89
CA ARG A 978 -26.39 -16.89 -1.28
C ARG A 978 -26.76 -17.98 -0.28
N ASP A 979 -26.53 -19.24 -0.61
CA ASP A 979 -26.87 -20.38 0.26
C ASP A 979 -26.07 -20.35 1.56
N ARG A 980 -24.80 -19.92 1.51
CA ARG A 980 -23.97 -19.71 2.71
C ARG A 980 -24.48 -18.57 3.58
N LYS A 981 -24.88 -17.46 2.97
CA LYS A 981 -25.48 -16.33 3.69
C LYS A 981 -26.82 -16.72 4.34
N ALA A 982 -27.66 -17.46 3.63
CA ALA A 982 -28.97 -17.89 4.11
C ALA A 982 -28.91 -18.97 5.19
N SER A 983 -27.95 -19.90 5.09
CA SER A 983 -27.82 -21.03 6.03
C SER A 983 -27.28 -20.64 7.41
N GLN A 984 -26.76 -19.42 7.59
CA GLN A 984 -26.04 -19.00 8.79
C GLN A 984 -24.93 -20.00 9.20
N THR A 985 -24.38 -20.75 8.23
CA THR A 985 -23.45 -21.85 8.49
C THR A 985 -22.21 -21.37 9.24
N VAL A 986 -21.63 -20.25 8.81
CA VAL A 986 -20.42 -19.69 9.45
C VAL A 986 -20.72 -19.20 10.88
N THR A 987 -21.89 -18.59 11.09
CA THR A 987 -22.34 -18.18 12.43
C THR A 987 -22.46 -19.39 13.35
N ARG A 988 -23.10 -20.48 12.89
CA ARG A 988 -23.21 -21.73 13.66
C ARG A 988 -21.86 -22.40 13.91
N GLN A 989 -20.96 -22.39 12.92
CA GLN A 989 -19.59 -22.90 13.09
C GLN A 989 -18.85 -22.12 14.19
N LEU A 990 -18.93 -20.79 14.15
CA LEU A 990 -18.34 -19.91 15.16
C LEU A 990 -18.96 -20.15 16.55
N GLU A 991 -20.29 -20.22 16.65
CA GLU A 991 -21.00 -20.55 17.89
C GLU A 991 -20.57 -21.91 18.45
N THR A 992 -20.40 -22.92 17.59
CA THR A 992 -19.97 -24.27 17.98
C THR A 992 -18.55 -24.25 18.55
N VAL A 993 -17.62 -23.55 17.88
CA VAL A 993 -16.24 -23.38 18.36
C VAL A 993 -16.25 -22.67 19.72
N LEU A 994 -16.96 -21.54 19.83
CA LEU A 994 -17.02 -20.76 21.06
C LEU A 994 -17.68 -21.53 22.20
N ALA A 995 -18.79 -22.22 21.97
CA ALA A 995 -19.46 -23.03 22.99
C ALA A 995 -18.56 -24.16 23.48
N THR A 996 -17.94 -24.90 22.56
CA THR A 996 -17.02 -26.00 22.89
C THR A 996 -15.85 -25.49 23.72
N VAL A 997 -15.19 -24.44 23.24
CA VAL A 997 -14.05 -23.84 23.93
C VAL A 997 -14.45 -23.30 25.29
N MET A 998 -15.67 -22.76 25.47
CA MET A 998 -16.18 -22.19 26.72
C MET A 998 -16.79 -23.20 27.72
N GLU A 999 -17.04 -24.44 27.30
CA GLU A 999 -17.51 -25.54 28.15
C GLU A 999 -16.40 -26.50 28.59
N GLN A 1000 -15.34 -26.66 27.79
CA GLN A 1000 -14.22 -27.56 28.11
C GLN A 1000 -13.43 -27.11 29.36
N LYS A 1001 -13.12 -28.02 30.28
CA LYS A 1001 -12.11 -27.74 31.33
C LYS A 1001 -10.72 -27.77 30.70
N PRO A 1002 -9.81 -26.83 31.02
CA PRO A 1002 -8.44 -26.87 30.51
C PRO A 1002 -7.78 -28.17 30.98
N SER A 1003 -7.61 -29.13 30.07
CA SER A 1003 -6.82 -30.32 30.30
C SER A 1003 -5.37 -29.99 29.93
N PRO A 1004 -4.39 -30.15 30.85
CA PRO A 1004 -2.99 -30.01 30.49
C PRO A 1004 -2.64 -31.12 29.49
N ARG A 1005 -2.63 -30.78 28.20
CA ARG A 1005 -2.10 -31.67 27.16
C ARG A 1005 -0.59 -31.71 27.37
N GLN A 1006 -0.05 -32.88 27.74
CA GLN A 1006 1.40 -33.06 27.83
C GLN A 1006 2.02 -32.63 26.51
N ALA A 1007 3.05 -31.78 26.56
CA ALA A 1007 3.92 -31.53 25.43
C ALA A 1007 4.39 -32.91 24.93
N LEU A 1008 3.91 -33.31 23.75
CA LEU A 1008 4.40 -34.52 23.11
C LEU A 1008 5.89 -34.30 22.84
N ALA A 1009 6.73 -35.16 23.42
CA ALA A 1009 8.17 -35.06 23.31
C ALA A 1009 8.56 -34.89 21.85
N VAL A 1010 9.07 -33.71 21.51
CA VAL A 1010 9.69 -33.45 20.22
C VAL A 1010 10.86 -34.40 20.15
N THR A 1011 10.76 -35.43 19.31
CA THR A 1011 11.95 -36.19 18.94
C THR A 1011 12.77 -35.19 18.12
N PRO A 1012 13.97 -34.78 18.57
CA PRO A 1012 14.78 -33.84 17.81
C PRO A 1012 14.91 -34.41 16.40
N ALA A 1013 14.60 -33.58 15.41
CA ALA A 1013 14.88 -33.92 14.03
C ALA A 1013 16.35 -34.36 13.97
N PRO A 1014 16.67 -35.49 13.30
CA PRO A 1014 18.08 -35.84 13.09
C PRO A 1014 18.75 -34.61 12.47
N ALA A 1015 19.85 -34.17 13.09
CA ALA A 1015 20.59 -32.97 12.71
C ALA A 1015 20.64 -32.86 11.18
N GLU A 1016 20.22 -31.71 10.66
CA GLU A 1016 20.35 -31.40 9.25
C GLU A 1016 21.76 -31.77 8.81
N ARG A 1017 21.84 -32.80 7.95
CA ARG A 1017 22.98 -32.87 7.05
C ARG A 1017 22.84 -31.63 6.19
N ALA A 1018 23.68 -30.63 6.46
CA ALA A 1018 24.09 -29.68 5.45
C ALA A 1018 24.30 -30.47 4.16
N PHE A 1019 23.64 -30.03 3.09
CA PHE A 1019 23.82 -30.58 1.75
C PHE A 1019 25.32 -30.46 1.39
N ALA A 1020 26.09 -31.49 1.70
CA ALA A 1020 27.26 -31.81 0.92
C ALA A 1020 26.70 -32.37 -0.40
N PRO A 1021 27.05 -31.80 -1.57
CA PRO A 1021 26.67 -32.42 -2.83
C PRO A 1021 27.20 -33.85 -2.81
N ALA A 1022 26.29 -34.83 -2.88
CA ALA A 1022 26.69 -36.21 -3.05
C ALA A 1022 27.54 -36.28 -4.32
N PRO A 1023 28.75 -36.88 -4.29
CA PRO A 1023 29.53 -37.06 -5.50
C PRO A 1023 28.71 -37.94 -6.46
N LEU A 1024 28.47 -37.42 -7.67
CA LEU A 1024 27.94 -38.17 -8.80
C LEU A 1024 28.81 -39.42 -9.01
N ARG A 1025 28.36 -40.57 -8.48
CA ARG A 1025 28.83 -41.86 -8.95
C ARG A 1025 28.05 -42.17 -10.22
N LEU A 1026 28.65 -41.83 -11.36
CA LEU A 1026 28.26 -42.35 -12.66
C LEU A 1026 28.50 -43.87 -12.68
N GLY A 1027 27.55 -44.64 -12.17
CA GLY A 1027 27.47 -46.07 -12.41
C GLY A 1027 26.82 -46.29 -13.77
N LYS A 1028 27.54 -46.92 -14.71
CA LYS A 1028 26.97 -47.40 -15.97
C LYS A 1028 25.74 -48.26 -15.67
N LYS A 1029 24.55 -47.82 -16.08
CA LYS A 1029 23.34 -48.62 -16.04
C LYS A 1029 23.53 -49.80 -17.02
N GLN A 1030 23.64 -51.01 -16.49
CA GLN A 1030 23.42 -52.23 -17.28
C GLN A 1030 21.93 -52.29 -17.68
N PRO A 1031 21.60 -52.81 -18.88
CA PRO A 1031 20.22 -52.91 -19.32
C PRO A 1031 19.50 -54.01 -18.53
N SER A 1032 18.44 -53.65 -17.81
CA SER A 1032 17.52 -54.61 -17.19
C SER A 1032 16.57 -55.18 -18.24
N ALA A 1033 16.48 -56.51 -18.27
CA ALA A 1033 15.64 -57.31 -19.15
C ALA A 1033 14.13 -57.02 -19.03
N PRO A 1034 13.31 -57.34 -20.05
CA PRO A 1034 11.87 -57.10 -20.04
C PRO A 1034 11.07 -58.35 -19.64
N ALA A 1035 10.01 -58.17 -18.84
CA ALA A 1035 8.87 -59.07 -18.64
C ALA A 1035 7.91 -58.37 -17.65
N GLU A 1036 6.60 -58.27 -17.80
CA GLU A 1036 5.61 -58.83 -18.72
C GLU A 1036 4.37 -57.92 -18.66
N SER A 1037 3.74 -57.65 -19.80
CA SER A 1037 2.36 -57.17 -19.85
C SER A 1037 1.65 -58.00 -20.90
N GLN A 1038 0.74 -58.86 -20.44
CA GLN A 1038 -0.15 -59.61 -21.32
C GLN A 1038 -1.10 -58.64 -22.02
N ALA A 1039 -1.01 -58.57 -23.34
CA ALA A 1039 -2.08 -58.07 -24.19
C ALA A 1039 -2.52 -59.19 -25.12
N LEU A 1040 -3.84 -59.44 -25.14
CA LEU A 1040 -4.51 -60.31 -26.10
C LEU A 1040 -4.22 -59.84 -27.53
N ALA A 1041 -3.89 -60.79 -28.39
CA ALA A 1041 -3.66 -60.63 -29.81
C ALA A 1041 -4.96 -60.40 -30.61
N ALA A 1042 -4.87 -59.58 -31.66
CA ALA A 1042 -5.52 -59.82 -32.94
C ALA A 1042 -4.79 -59.01 -34.04
N GLU A 1043 -4.56 -59.69 -35.16
CA GLU A 1043 -3.66 -59.39 -36.27
C GLU A 1043 -4.11 -58.22 -37.16
N LEU A 1044 -3.14 -57.48 -37.71
CA LEU A 1044 -3.26 -56.67 -38.93
C LEU A 1044 -2.23 -57.18 -39.96
N PRO A 1045 -2.57 -57.24 -41.26
CA PRO A 1045 -1.58 -57.39 -42.30
C PRO A 1045 -1.12 -56.02 -42.83
N GLY A 1046 0.19 -55.89 -43.03
CA GLY A 1046 0.81 -55.32 -44.22
C GLY A 1046 0.67 -53.83 -44.54
N GLU A 1047 1.83 -53.18 -44.55
CA GLU A 1047 2.36 -52.31 -45.63
C GLU A 1047 2.68 -50.84 -45.28
N GLN A 1048 3.99 -50.59 -45.41
CA GLN A 1048 4.68 -49.48 -46.07
C GLN A 1048 4.75 -48.09 -45.40
N GLU A 1049 5.96 -47.86 -44.88
CA GLU A 1049 6.80 -46.66 -44.93
C GLU A 1049 6.30 -45.47 -45.77
N GLY A 1050 6.31 -44.32 -45.12
CA GLY A 1050 6.30 -42.98 -45.73
C GLY A 1050 6.81 -41.97 -44.71
N GLU A 1051 8.08 -41.61 -44.83
CA GLU A 1051 8.77 -40.54 -44.09
C GLU A 1051 8.14 -39.17 -44.38
N ILE A 1052 7.90 -38.37 -43.33
CA ILE A 1052 8.02 -36.91 -43.39
C ILE A 1052 8.66 -36.47 -42.07
N GLU A 1053 9.88 -35.93 -42.16
CA GLU A 1053 10.62 -35.26 -41.10
C GLU A 1053 9.99 -33.90 -40.77
N GLU A 1054 9.71 -33.63 -39.49
CA GLU A 1054 9.70 -32.28 -38.92
C GLU A 1054 10.55 -32.29 -37.65
N GLU A 1055 11.68 -31.57 -37.70
CA GLU A 1055 12.58 -31.33 -36.57
C GLU A 1055 11.87 -30.51 -35.48
N VAL A 1056 11.59 -31.13 -34.34
CA VAL A 1056 11.22 -30.41 -33.11
C VAL A 1056 12.50 -30.10 -32.33
N GLU A 1057 12.88 -28.82 -32.32
CA GLU A 1057 14.00 -28.31 -31.54
C GLU A 1057 13.65 -28.39 -30.03
N ILE A 1058 14.30 -29.31 -29.31
CA ILE A 1058 14.12 -29.52 -27.87
C ILE A 1058 14.83 -28.40 -27.09
N ILE A 1059 14.06 -27.46 -26.56
CA ILE A 1059 14.55 -26.39 -25.68
C ILE A 1059 14.78 -26.97 -24.26
N PRO A 1060 15.97 -26.82 -23.65
CA PRO A 1060 16.23 -27.32 -22.29
C PRO A 1060 15.65 -26.39 -21.20
N PRO A 1061 15.27 -26.93 -20.02
CA PRO A 1061 14.60 -26.17 -18.98
C PRO A 1061 15.56 -25.25 -18.22
N ARG A 1062 15.19 -23.97 -18.09
CA ARG A 1062 15.92 -22.96 -17.29
C ARG A 1062 15.42 -22.99 -15.85
N ARG A 1063 16.29 -23.32 -14.88
CA ARG A 1063 16.06 -23.08 -13.45
C ARG A 1063 16.74 -21.79 -12.99
N LEU A 1064 15.99 -21.04 -12.18
CA LEU A 1064 16.36 -20.08 -11.13
C LEU A 1064 17.72 -19.38 -11.22
N GLY A 1065 17.67 -18.05 -11.29
CA GLY A 1065 18.82 -17.15 -11.40
C GLY A 1065 19.87 -17.34 -10.32
N VAL A 1066 20.98 -17.97 -10.71
CA VAL A 1066 22.37 -17.63 -10.35
C VAL A 1066 23.20 -18.08 -11.56
N SER A 1067 23.89 -17.17 -12.25
CA SER A 1067 24.87 -17.53 -13.27
C SER A 1067 26.21 -17.83 -12.60
N LEU A 1068 26.55 -19.12 -12.44
CA LEU A 1068 27.90 -19.53 -12.09
C LEU A 1068 28.79 -19.44 -13.34
N ALA A 1069 29.90 -18.72 -13.23
CA ALA A 1069 30.90 -18.64 -14.29
C ALA A 1069 31.61 -19.98 -14.45
N GLU A 1070 31.46 -20.61 -15.62
CA GLU A 1070 32.25 -21.78 -16.00
C GLU A 1070 33.67 -21.35 -16.38
N GLY A 1071 34.61 -21.71 -15.53
CA GLY A 1071 36.02 -21.60 -15.81
C GLY A 1071 36.78 -22.12 -14.61
N TRP A 1072 37.10 -23.42 -14.61
CA TRP A 1072 38.31 -24.02 -14.03
C TRP A 1072 38.16 -25.56 -13.97
N GLN A 1073 38.59 -26.23 -15.03
CA GLN A 1073 39.16 -27.57 -14.91
C GLN A 1073 40.34 -27.67 -15.87
N ASN A 1074 41.57 -27.56 -15.34
CA ASN A 1074 42.71 -28.41 -15.70
C ASN A 1074 43.89 -28.09 -14.78
N GLY A 1075 44.28 -29.07 -13.95
CA GLY A 1075 45.46 -28.94 -13.10
C GLY A 1075 45.48 -29.87 -11.89
N ARG A 1076 45.39 -31.19 -12.09
CA ARG A 1076 45.89 -32.17 -11.09
C ARG A 1076 47.35 -32.48 -11.44
N ALA A 1077 48.30 -32.12 -10.58
CA ALA A 1077 49.30 -33.04 -10.00
C ALA A 1077 50.40 -32.29 -9.23
N ALA A 1078 50.95 -33.00 -8.23
CA ALA A 1078 52.06 -32.64 -7.33
C ALA A 1078 51.72 -31.57 -6.27
N GLY A 1079 52.00 -31.73 -4.98
CA GLY A 1079 52.72 -32.75 -4.25
C GLY A 1079 52.72 -32.35 -2.78
N LYS A 1080 52.78 -33.35 -1.90
CA LYS A 1080 52.96 -33.21 -0.44
C LYS A 1080 54.09 -32.23 -0.09
N LYS A 1081 53.86 -31.32 0.86
CA LYS A 1081 54.67 -31.08 2.07
C LYS A 1081 54.29 -29.73 2.74
N LYS A 1082 53.79 -29.79 3.99
CA LYS A 1082 54.33 -28.93 5.06
C LYS A 1082 55.73 -29.49 5.42
N PRO A 1083 56.71 -28.73 5.95
CA PRO A 1083 56.52 -27.56 6.83
C PRO A 1083 57.46 -26.36 6.56
N SER A 1084 57.01 -25.17 6.99
CA SER A 1084 57.73 -24.16 7.80
C SER A 1084 56.92 -22.87 7.77
#